data_AF-A0A094CHV7-F1
#
_entry.id   AF-A0A094CHV7-F1
#
_cell.length_a   1.000
_cell.length_b   1.000
_cell.length_c   1.000
_cell.angle_alpha   90.00
_cell.angle_beta   90.00
_cell.angle_gamma   90.00
#
_symmetry.space_group_name_H-M   'P 1'
#
loop_
_entity.id
_entity.type
_entity.pdbx_description
1 polymer ?
#
loop_
_entity_poly.entity_id
_entity_poly.type
_entity_poly.pdbx_seq_one_letter_code
_entity_poly.pdbx_strand_id
1 'polypeptide(L)'
;MAIAVSSLFIALVFIFQLLPVTIAVQPFEIEWSAGKFGPDGPWQAVEVNVGNPPQKIALYPGGVFQSHLLTLDVCKNTTISPLCYATVAGVYDPGSSTTALDELIQFPATVDFTEDSLAVEGETGISGLDQMDIGQGVIIPNVTLDLHNDIATVYPDGTAYPIELGTFALGFTATVNQSFTSNNGLPINSTLIPGYLNTESVPENQRTPSNSFGLHIGSVTPEVPGSLHFGGYDQRRIVGDITTQNGHPDTIDLIDISLVVHAGASPWSDSAPLTGLLRSGNATMAPALPVKIIPQAPYLNLPASSCSAIAAFLPVMYSKKYGLYLWDTASPAYHRIVSSATSLSFTFRRDTLNTANITIHVPFPLLNLTLSAPLVTSPTPYFPCNAESRGHYSLGRAFLQAAFFGVNWQATSQSAVWWLAQAAGPGLITQSNIQNIEIGDTVIKASANDWKQSWDGFWTPLTTKAVVSPIKPSTVPTTSSPSQESTGSTTTGNSGTSETLPDDKPQAATLGIGAKVGIAVGGALVFAAIVGFAIFCALRRRKAKRVKQANSFAPHAALVMEQPLQRSITITWLLNGGLAGLPEADNSNNPTEFQLSTHTDAKDKLPDRAPQQSYRPLGGELIGSNFRDHRVSVSIHAQRQQLFSIQKHDESIISSDLASKMKSIANNLTTTAATMPLVDALIIGAGPAGLSAALALARQLHTGIVFDSSLFRNARSKHMHGIPTWDHKDPADFRGATRAEILQRYKTISFEDCEVAKIEKTAAGVFAATAVDGTTFTGRRVLLATGVTDLPLDIKGYDECWGRSIYHCLFCHGYEDAGKPSSGILAIGENATPAVAVALANSAKQLTPKVVIYTSNNLTVQSSIAELIRPNDTSITTDNREITALTLGAEGTGITLTFADGSTAEEAFLAHKPATKINGPFAQQLAVELTPVGDIQIAPPFGQTSVKGVYAAGDCATMIKSAMQAMHMGMFAGVGVVHDLQAEGPKL
;
A
#
# COMPACT_ATOMS: atom_id res chain seq x y z
N MET A 1 54.58 51.12 -9.56
CA MET A 1 54.02 50.24 -8.51
C MET A 1 52.55 50.51 -8.23
N ALA A 2 52.14 51.67 -7.68
CA ALA A 2 50.76 51.90 -7.19
C ALA A 2 49.62 51.40 -8.13
N ILE A 3 49.64 51.78 -9.42
CA ILE A 3 48.62 51.37 -10.40
C ILE A 3 48.51 49.84 -10.52
N ALA A 4 49.64 49.12 -10.55
CA ALA A 4 49.65 47.65 -10.66
C ALA A 4 49.04 46.96 -9.42
N VAL A 5 49.20 47.56 -8.23
CA VAL A 5 48.56 47.04 -7.01
C VAL A 5 47.05 47.25 -7.06
N SER A 6 46.58 48.41 -7.51
CA SER A 6 45.14 48.66 -7.71
C SER A 6 44.52 47.73 -8.76
N SER A 7 45.18 47.52 -9.90
CA SER A 7 44.70 46.57 -10.93
C SER A 7 44.62 45.14 -10.40
N LEU A 8 45.59 44.69 -9.60
CA LEU A 8 45.57 43.35 -9.00
C LEU A 8 44.45 43.22 -7.94
N PHE A 9 44.21 44.27 -7.14
CA PHE A 9 43.13 44.28 -6.16
C PHE A 9 41.74 44.27 -6.82
N ILE A 10 41.54 45.03 -7.90
CA ILE A 10 40.29 45.04 -8.66
C ILE A 10 40.07 43.67 -9.33
N ALA A 11 41.12 43.08 -9.93
CA ALA A 11 41.03 41.73 -10.49
C ALA A 11 40.66 40.68 -9.43
N LEU A 12 41.29 40.73 -8.25
CA LEU A 12 40.95 39.83 -7.13
C LEU A 12 39.52 40.00 -6.63
N VAL A 13 39.02 41.24 -6.53
CA VAL A 13 37.61 41.51 -6.16
C VAL A 13 36.66 40.96 -7.21
N PHE A 14 36.92 41.17 -8.51
CA PHE A 14 36.09 40.59 -9.58
C PHE A 14 36.14 39.06 -9.62
N ILE A 15 37.30 38.44 -9.35
CA ILE A 15 37.41 36.98 -9.22
C ILE A 15 36.59 36.47 -8.03
N PHE A 16 36.61 37.15 -6.88
CA PHE A 16 35.76 36.83 -5.73
C PHE A 16 34.26 37.16 -5.94
N GLN A 17 33.89 37.94 -6.96
CA GLN A 17 32.51 38.21 -7.36
C GLN A 17 32.01 37.25 -8.46
N LEU A 18 32.91 36.48 -9.09
CA LEU A 18 32.62 35.54 -10.19
C LEU A 18 32.81 34.06 -9.82
N LEU A 19 33.36 33.77 -8.64
CA LEU A 19 33.20 32.46 -8.02
C LEU A 19 31.73 32.32 -7.58
N PRO A 20 30.97 31.32 -8.09
CA PRO A 20 29.68 31.00 -7.49
C PRO A 20 29.92 30.63 -6.03
N VAL A 21 29.08 31.13 -5.13
CA VAL A 21 29.07 30.66 -3.74
C VAL A 21 28.46 29.27 -3.75
N THR A 22 29.29 28.25 -3.97
CA THR A 22 28.91 26.86 -3.74
C THR A 22 28.67 26.69 -2.25
N ILE A 23 27.41 26.85 -1.86
CA ILE A 23 26.92 26.46 -0.54
C ILE A 23 27.32 25.00 -0.37
N ALA A 24 28.11 24.71 0.67
CA ALA A 24 28.49 23.34 0.96
C ALA A 24 27.21 22.58 1.34
N VAL A 25 26.79 21.68 0.45
CA VAL A 25 25.61 20.84 0.61
C VAL A 25 25.79 19.99 1.88
N GLN A 26 24.87 20.11 2.84
CA GLN A 26 25.00 19.54 4.19
C GLN A 26 23.65 19.04 4.72
N PRO A 27 23.64 18.08 5.68
CA PRO A 27 22.40 17.56 6.21
C PRO A 27 21.56 18.63 6.91
N PHE A 28 20.29 18.73 6.53
CA PHE A 28 19.38 19.77 7.01
C PHE A 28 18.66 19.30 8.27
N GLU A 29 18.97 19.92 9.42
CA GLU A 29 18.31 19.68 10.70
C GLU A 29 16.92 20.33 10.74
N ILE A 30 15.89 19.54 11.06
CA ILE A 30 14.52 19.99 11.24
C ILE A 30 14.30 20.47 12.67
N GLU A 31 13.60 21.59 12.83
CA GLU A 31 13.30 22.16 14.15
C GLU A 31 12.28 21.30 14.91
N TRP A 32 12.55 21.04 16.19
CA TRP A 32 11.67 20.29 17.09
C TRP A 32 10.92 21.26 17.99
N SER A 33 9.62 21.01 18.19
CA SER A 33 8.79 21.88 19.03
C SER A 33 9.26 21.87 20.48
N ALA A 34 9.11 23.02 21.15
CA ALA A 34 9.26 23.10 22.60
C ALA A 34 8.08 22.46 23.37
N GLY A 35 6.98 22.12 22.68
CA GLY A 35 5.86 21.37 23.22
C GLY A 35 6.09 19.86 23.24
N LYS A 36 5.21 19.17 23.98
CA LYS A 36 5.09 17.71 23.93
C LYS A 36 3.61 17.34 23.91
N PHE A 37 3.26 16.35 23.11
CA PHE A 37 1.91 16.11 22.62
C PHE A 37 1.52 14.63 22.72
N GLY A 38 0.23 14.36 22.70
CA GLY A 38 -0.34 13.01 22.66
C GLY A 38 -0.82 12.53 24.04
N PRO A 39 -2.05 11.97 24.12
CA PRO A 39 -2.58 11.47 25.39
C PRO A 39 -2.04 10.09 25.78
N ASP A 40 -1.23 9.47 24.92
CA ASP A 40 -0.55 8.18 25.14
C ASP A 40 0.93 8.32 25.51
N GLY A 41 1.44 9.54 25.69
CA GLY A 41 2.78 9.83 26.20
C GLY A 41 3.21 11.24 25.83
N PRO A 42 3.92 11.96 26.72
CA PRO A 42 4.72 13.14 26.41
C PRO A 42 5.60 13.17 25.14
N TRP A 43 5.08 12.94 23.94
CA TRP A 43 5.88 12.76 22.73
C TRP A 43 6.40 14.08 22.17
N GLN A 44 7.58 14.02 21.57
CA GLN A 44 8.18 15.15 20.85
C GLN A 44 7.70 15.14 19.40
N ALA A 45 7.57 16.34 18.83
CA ALA A 45 7.09 16.57 17.46
C ALA A 45 8.01 17.56 16.74
N VAL A 46 8.07 17.49 15.42
CA VAL A 46 8.74 18.51 14.59
C VAL A 46 7.83 19.72 14.40
N GLU A 47 8.42 20.88 14.16
CA GLU A 47 7.72 22.17 14.14
C GLU A 47 7.92 22.87 12.80
N VAL A 48 6.81 23.18 12.13
CA VAL A 48 6.79 23.79 10.78
C VAL A 48 5.86 24.99 10.75
N ASN A 49 5.96 25.80 9.69
CA ASN A 49 4.95 26.83 9.41
C ASN A 49 4.37 26.62 8.00
N VAL A 50 3.05 26.55 7.90
CA VAL A 50 2.34 26.30 6.63
C VAL A 50 1.69 27.59 6.13
N GLY A 51 1.81 27.88 4.84
CA GLY A 51 1.08 28.97 4.19
C GLY A 51 1.61 30.39 4.37
N ASN A 52 0.79 31.36 3.97
CA ASN A 52 1.10 32.79 4.03
C ASN A 52 -0.15 33.65 4.37
N PRO A 53 -0.26 34.26 5.56
CA PRO A 53 0.75 34.30 6.63
C PRO A 53 1.05 32.91 7.22
N PRO A 54 2.28 32.70 7.71
CA PRO A 54 2.73 31.40 8.21
C PRO A 54 1.93 30.95 9.45
N GLN A 55 1.32 29.79 9.36
CA GLN A 55 0.56 29.12 10.42
C GLN A 55 1.45 28.07 11.07
N LYS A 56 1.74 28.23 12.37
CA LYS A 56 2.69 27.40 13.10
C LYS A 56 2.03 26.11 13.62
N ILE A 57 2.58 24.95 13.27
CA ILE A 57 2.01 23.63 13.55
C ILE A 57 3.11 22.65 13.99
N ALA A 58 2.83 21.83 15.00
CA ALA A 58 3.65 20.69 15.43
C ALA A 58 3.08 19.37 14.88
N LEU A 59 3.95 18.50 14.37
CA LEU A 59 3.59 17.26 13.66
C LEU A 59 4.50 16.09 14.07
N TYR A 60 3.98 14.86 14.07
CA TYR A 60 4.84 13.68 14.25
C TYR A 60 5.67 13.43 12.98
N PRO A 61 7.01 13.36 13.05
CA PRO A 61 7.82 12.97 11.89
C PRO A 61 7.55 11.50 11.58
N GLY A 62 6.90 11.22 10.45
CA GLY A 62 6.38 9.89 10.13
C GLY A 62 5.50 9.90 8.88
N GLY A 63 5.20 8.71 8.37
CA GLY A 63 4.56 8.54 7.07
C GLY A 63 5.49 8.92 5.89
N VAL A 64 4.97 8.67 4.70
CA VAL A 64 5.62 8.98 3.42
C VAL A 64 4.70 9.86 2.59
N PHE A 65 5.28 10.58 1.63
CA PHE A 65 4.57 11.29 0.57
C PHE A 65 3.64 12.48 0.96
N GLN A 66 2.61 12.27 1.79
CA GLN A 66 1.62 13.27 2.22
C GLN A 66 1.81 13.66 3.69
N SER A 67 1.74 14.96 4.00
CA SER A 67 1.76 15.45 5.39
C SER A 67 0.33 15.70 5.87
N HIS A 68 -0.10 15.01 6.92
CA HIS A 68 -1.47 15.07 7.40
C HIS A 68 -1.63 16.21 8.40
N LEU A 69 -2.54 17.15 8.14
CA LEU A 69 -2.84 18.31 8.97
C LEU A 69 -4.27 18.22 9.51
N LEU A 70 -4.46 18.62 10.76
CA LEU A 70 -5.79 18.84 11.34
C LEU A 70 -6.22 20.28 11.06
N THR A 71 -7.43 20.47 10.57
CA THR A 71 -7.99 21.82 10.40
C THR A 71 -8.69 22.29 11.68
N LEU A 72 -9.12 23.56 11.72
CA LEU A 72 -9.94 24.06 12.84
C LEU A 72 -11.31 23.34 12.94
N ASP A 73 -11.76 22.65 11.89
CA ASP A 73 -13.06 22.00 11.86
C ASP A 73 -13.17 20.79 12.80
N VAL A 74 -12.05 20.13 13.13
CA VAL A 74 -12.05 19.03 14.13
C VAL A 74 -12.51 19.53 15.51
N CYS A 75 -12.39 20.84 15.77
CA CYS A 75 -12.89 21.48 16.99
C CYS A 75 -14.41 21.64 17.03
N LYS A 76 -15.12 21.43 15.92
CA LYS A 76 -16.60 21.52 15.85
C LYS A 76 -17.28 20.31 16.47
N ASN A 77 -16.63 19.13 16.47
CA ASN A 77 -17.21 17.88 16.99
C ASN A 77 -17.16 17.79 18.53
N THR A 78 -17.93 18.67 19.17
CA THR A 78 -18.07 18.73 20.63
C THR A 78 -18.72 17.48 21.26
N THR A 79 -19.25 16.56 20.45
CA THR A 79 -19.76 15.25 20.88
C THR A 79 -18.63 14.35 21.42
N ILE A 80 -17.46 14.42 20.79
CA ILE A 80 -16.28 13.62 21.16
C ILE A 80 -15.54 14.27 22.34
N SER A 81 -15.42 15.61 22.37
CA SER A 81 -14.86 16.30 23.53
C SER A 81 -15.28 17.77 23.62
N PRO A 82 -15.52 18.32 24.82
CA PRO A 82 -15.76 19.75 25.01
C PRO A 82 -14.49 20.62 24.91
N LEU A 83 -13.33 20.03 24.65
CA LEU A 83 -12.04 20.70 24.46
C LEU A 83 -11.41 20.26 23.14
N CYS A 84 -10.93 21.20 22.33
CA CYS A 84 -10.25 20.87 21.08
C CYS A 84 -8.74 20.68 21.30
N TYR A 85 -8.32 19.43 21.51
CA TYR A 85 -6.92 19.07 21.76
C TYR A 85 -6.00 19.44 20.59
N ALA A 86 -6.47 19.38 19.34
CA ALA A 86 -5.71 19.80 18.15
C ALA A 86 -5.12 21.23 18.24
N THR A 87 -5.76 22.14 18.99
CA THR A 87 -5.25 23.50 19.18
C THR A 87 -3.95 23.58 20.01
N VAL A 88 -3.54 22.51 20.70
CA VAL A 88 -2.29 22.44 21.47
C VAL A 88 -1.07 22.34 20.54
N ALA A 89 -1.16 21.52 19.49
CA ALA A 89 -0.13 21.41 18.46
C ALA A 89 -0.23 22.50 17.38
N GLY A 90 -1.42 23.10 17.23
CA GLY A 90 -1.74 24.03 16.15
C GLY A 90 -2.57 23.34 15.07
N VAL A 91 -3.46 24.11 14.43
CA VAL A 91 -4.34 23.65 13.35
C VAL A 91 -4.15 24.51 12.12
N TYR A 92 -4.47 23.96 10.96
CA TYR A 92 -4.35 24.63 9.67
C TYR A 92 -5.70 25.17 9.18
N ASP A 93 -5.77 26.48 8.92
CA ASP A 93 -6.86 27.14 8.19
C ASP A 93 -6.39 27.48 6.76
N PRO A 94 -6.72 26.67 5.74
CA PRO A 94 -6.38 26.98 4.35
C PRO A 94 -7.01 28.29 3.87
N GLY A 95 -8.19 28.67 4.38
CA GLY A 95 -8.88 29.91 4.02
C GLY A 95 -8.19 31.18 4.54
N SER A 96 -7.26 31.04 5.48
CA SER A 96 -6.38 32.13 5.92
C SER A 96 -5.11 32.28 5.07
N SER A 97 -4.77 31.29 4.24
CA SER A 97 -3.52 31.26 3.48
C SER A 97 -3.69 31.80 2.06
N THR A 98 -2.87 32.77 1.70
CA THR A 98 -2.78 33.36 0.35
C THR A 98 -1.90 32.55 -0.62
N THR A 99 -1.33 31.43 -0.17
CA THR A 99 -0.50 30.52 -0.97
C THR A 99 -1.08 29.11 -1.06
N ALA A 100 -2.16 28.81 -0.33
CA ALA A 100 -2.97 27.62 -0.56
C ALA A 100 -3.58 27.67 -1.97
N LEU A 101 -3.56 26.55 -2.68
CA LEU A 101 -4.18 26.46 -4.00
C LEU A 101 -5.66 26.08 -3.88
N ASP A 102 -6.53 26.85 -4.53
CA ASP A 102 -7.97 26.54 -4.69
C ASP A 102 -8.21 25.20 -5.44
N GLU A 103 -7.21 24.70 -6.16
CA GLU A 103 -7.25 23.40 -6.83
C GLU A 103 -6.91 22.25 -5.88
N LEU A 104 -7.95 21.62 -5.32
CA LEU A 104 -7.84 20.35 -4.61
C LEU A 104 -7.41 19.21 -5.57
N ILE A 105 -6.60 18.30 -5.03
CA ILE A 105 -6.18 17.05 -5.68
C ILE A 105 -7.37 16.08 -5.68
N GLN A 106 -7.61 15.42 -6.82
CA GLN A 106 -8.76 14.52 -7.02
C GLN A 106 -8.72 13.28 -6.11
N PHE A 107 -7.53 12.87 -5.67
CA PHE A 107 -7.35 11.76 -4.73
C PHE A 107 -7.52 12.26 -3.29
N PRO A 108 -8.58 11.86 -2.56
CA PRO A 108 -8.88 12.41 -1.24
C PRO A 108 -7.94 11.83 -0.16
N ALA A 109 -7.88 12.50 1.00
CA ALA A 109 -6.94 12.17 2.06
C ALA A 109 -7.33 10.88 2.81
N THR A 110 -6.35 10.04 3.15
CA THR A 110 -6.63 8.79 3.87
C THR A 110 -6.95 9.05 5.34
N VAL A 111 -8.10 8.52 5.80
CA VAL A 111 -8.54 8.66 7.21
C VAL A 111 -7.54 7.99 8.16
N ASP A 112 -7.10 6.77 7.85
CA ASP A 112 -6.04 6.12 8.62
C ASP A 112 -4.66 6.36 8.00
N PHE A 113 -3.96 7.34 8.55
CA PHE A 113 -2.53 7.61 8.28
C PHE A 113 -1.59 6.87 9.24
N THR A 114 -2.11 6.01 10.10
CA THR A 114 -1.35 5.19 11.06
C THR A 114 -1.07 3.77 10.57
N GLU A 115 -1.61 3.39 9.40
CA GLU A 115 -1.44 2.08 8.76
C GLU A 115 -1.86 0.91 9.69
N ASP A 116 -3.14 0.92 10.05
CA ASP A 116 -3.84 0.01 10.98
C ASP A 116 -3.26 -0.03 12.40
N SER A 117 -2.30 0.85 12.73
CA SER A 117 -1.61 0.85 14.03
C SER A 117 -2.42 1.47 15.16
N LEU A 118 -3.43 2.27 14.80
CA LEU A 118 -4.55 2.69 15.64
C LEU A 118 -5.82 2.51 14.79
N ALA A 119 -6.96 2.21 15.43
CA ALA A 119 -8.23 2.36 14.75
C ALA A 119 -8.57 3.85 14.68
N VAL A 120 -8.63 4.41 13.47
CA VAL A 120 -8.99 5.81 13.22
C VAL A 120 -10.30 5.85 12.44
N GLU A 121 -11.24 6.69 12.87
CA GLU A 121 -12.50 6.96 12.17
C GLU A 121 -12.68 8.46 11.93
N GLY A 122 -13.50 8.82 10.94
CA GLY A 122 -13.71 10.21 10.53
C GLY A 122 -14.35 10.32 9.16
N GLU A 123 -14.54 11.55 8.69
CA GLU A 123 -14.84 11.81 7.28
C GLU A 123 -13.55 11.77 6.44
N THR A 124 -13.64 11.33 5.18
CA THR A 124 -12.51 11.36 4.26
C THR A 124 -12.04 12.79 4.03
N GLY A 125 -10.80 13.10 4.40
CA GLY A 125 -10.24 14.45 4.27
C GLY A 125 -10.00 14.88 2.83
N ILE A 126 -9.61 16.14 2.65
CA ILE A 126 -9.31 16.73 1.34
C ILE A 126 -7.80 16.88 1.13
N SER A 127 -7.33 16.56 -0.07
CA SER A 127 -5.92 16.69 -0.45
C SER A 127 -5.69 18.01 -1.20
N GLY A 128 -4.68 18.77 -0.79
CA GLY A 128 -4.38 20.09 -1.35
C GLY A 128 -2.90 20.45 -1.31
N LEU A 129 -2.58 21.67 -1.73
CA LEU A 129 -1.21 22.18 -1.81
C LEU A 129 -1.11 23.58 -1.18
N ASP A 130 -0.04 23.80 -0.42
CA ASP A 130 0.43 25.11 0.05
C ASP A 130 1.96 25.07 0.22
N GLN A 131 2.60 26.21 0.51
CA GLN A 131 3.99 26.27 0.92
C GLN A 131 4.20 25.84 2.38
N MET A 132 5.40 25.37 2.71
CA MET A 132 5.82 25.05 4.08
C MET A 132 7.23 25.60 4.35
N ASP A 133 7.38 26.43 5.39
CA ASP A 133 8.68 26.73 6.01
C ASP A 133 9.02 25.60 7.00
N ILE A 134 10.03 24.80 6.64
CA ILE A 134 10.52 23.67 7.44
C ILE A 134 11.60 24.08 8.46
N GLY A 135 11.71 25.39 8.72
CA GLY A 135 12.72 25.97 9.61
C GLY A 135 13.89 26.59 8.83
N GLN A 136 14.73 27.31 9.56
CA GLN A 136 15.91 28.02 9.04
C GLN A 136 15.62 29.03 7.89
N GLY A 137 14.35 29.35 7.62
CA GLY A 137 13.90 30.19 6.50
C GLY A 137 13.86 29.46 5.16
N VAL A 138 13.65 28.14 5.16
CA VAL A 138 13.57 27.30 3.95
C VAL A 138 12.10 27.02 3.63
N ILE A 139 11.53 27.91 2.82
CA ILE A 139 10.16 27.78 2.31
C ILE A 139 10.18 26.86 1.08
N ILE A 140 9.41 25.77 1.14
CA ILE A 140 9.19 24.81 0.05
C ILE A 140 7.79 25.04 -0.51
N PRO A 141 7.62 25.34 -1.82
CA PRO A 141 6.31 25.56 -2.43
C PRO A 141 5.61 24.23 -2.73
N ASN A 142 4.27 24.26 -2.81
CA ASN A 142 3.42 23.16 -3.28
C ASN A 142 3.65 21.81 -2.57
N VAL A 143 3.84 21.81 -1.25
CA VAL A 143 3.94 20.57 -0.47
C VAL A 143 2.58 19.86 -0.45
N THR A 144 2.56 18.53 -0.59
CA THR A 144 1.32 17.74 -0.51
C THR A 144 0.77 17.71 0.92
N LEU A 145 -0.45 18.24 1.11
CA LEU A 145 -1.12 18.32 2.40
C LEU A 145 -2.44 17.55 2.40
N ASP A 146 -2.64 16.72 3.41
CA ASP A 146 -3.86 15.95 3.65
C ASP A 146 -4.63 16.56 4.80
N LEU A 147 -5.78 17.17 4.52
CA LEU A 147 -6.50 18.03 5.46
C LEU A 147 -7.72 17.33 6.05
N HIS A 148 -7.71 17.15 7.37
CA HIS A 148 -8.74 16.39 8.10
C HIS A 148 -9.65 17.32 8.90
N ASN A 149 -10.97 17.20 8.68
CA ASN A 149 -12.00 18.08 9.23
C ASN A 149 -12.83 17.44 10.36
N ASP A 150 -12.99 16.12 10.38
CA ASP A 150 -13.55 15.37 11.51
C ASP A 150 -12.85 14.01 11.57
N ILE A 151 -12.11 13.75 12.65
CA ILE A 151 -11.25 12.57 12.79
C ILE A 151 -10.93 12.24 14.26
N ALA A 152 -10.97 10.96 14.60
CA ALA A 152 -10.84 10.47 15.97
C ALA A 152 -10.17 9.08 16.05
N THR A 153 -9.45 8.82 17.14
CA THR A 153 -8.93 7.49 17.47
C THR A 153 -9.99 6.71 18.24
N VAL A 154 -10.37 5.54 17.73
CA VAL A 154 -11.33 4.62 18.37
C VAL A 154 -10.59 3.59 19.20
N TYR A 155 -11.01 3.40 20.45
CA TYR A 155 -10.45 2.38 21.33
C TYR A 155 -11.36 1.13 21.43
N PRO A 156 -10.88 -0.03 21.89
CA PRO A 156 -11.60 -1.30 21.79
C PRO A 156 -12.95 -1.41 22.51
N ASP A 157 -13.34 -0.45 23.37
CA ASP A 157 -14.71 -0.37 23.91
C ASP A 157 -15.69 0.42 23.01
N GLY A 158 -15.23 0.94 21.87
CA GLY A 158 -15.99 1.79 20.96
C GLY A 158 -15.95 3.28 21.29
N THR A 159 -15.17 3.71 22.29
CA THR A 159 -15.02 5.14 22.59
C THR A 159 -14.08 5.81 21.58
N ALA A 160 -14.60 6.78 20.84
CA ALA A 160 -13.83 7.71 20.02
C ALA A 160 -13.18 8.80 20.89
N TYR A 161 -11.95 9.19 20.54
CA TYR A 161 -11.18 10.23 21.21
C TYR A 161 -10.53 11.18 20.18
N PRO A 162 -10.45 12.49 20.46
CA PRO A 162 -9.98 13.47 19.48
C PRO A 162 -8.46 13.33 19.25
N ILE A 163 -8.03 13.49 18.01
CA ILE A 163 -6.60 13.52 17.65
C ILE A 163 -6.01 14.91 17.98
N GLU A 164 -4.77 14.93 18.48
CA GLU A 164 -4.07 16.15 18.90
C GLU A 164 -3.13 16.73 17.83
N LEU A 165 -2.61 15.90 16.93
CA LEU A 165 -1.74 16.32 15.81
C LEU A 165 -1.66 15.24 14.73
N GLY A 166 -1.35 15.67 13.51
CA GLY A 166 -1.07 14.79 12.37
C GLY A 166 0.42 14.53 12.15
N THR A 167 0.84 14.42 10.89
CA THR A 167 2.16 13.87 10.50
C THR A 167 2.93 14.75 9.51
N PHE A 168 4.25 14.66 9.59
CA PHE A 168 5.21 15.32 8.70
C PHE A 168 5.95 14.28 7.86
N ALA A 169 5.68 14.28 6.55
CA ALA A 169 6.13 13.26 5.62
C ALA A 169 7.65 13.22 5.46
N LEU A 170 8.24 12.02 5.54
CA LEU A 170 9.69 11.83 5.48
C LEU A 170 10.23 11.55 4.07
N GLY A 171 9.46 11.85 3.03
CA GLY A 171 9.83 11.72 1.61
C GLY A 171 9.22 10.53 0.89
N PHE A 172 9.76 10.21 -0.30
CA PHE A 172 9.43 9.03 -1.11
C PHE A 172 10.54 8.74 -2.14
N THR A 173 10.57 7.51 -2.68
CA THR A 173 11.57 7.00 -3.64
C THR A 173 11.80 7.91 -4.85
N ALA A 174 13.07 8.27 -5.09
CA ALA A 174 13.62 8.88 -6.30
C ALA A 174 12.89 10.12 -6.89
N THR A 175 11.99 10.75 -6.13
CA THR A 175 11.01 11.72 -6.66
C THR A 175 11.20 13.08 -5.99
N VAL A 176 11.33 14.14 -6.82
CA VAL A 176 11.36 15.55 -6.35
C VAL A 176 9.94 16.10 -6.28
N ASN A 177 9.18 15.93 -7.36
CA ASN A 177 7.80 16.38 -7.52
C ASN A 177 6.92 15.23 -8.03
N GLN A 178 5.64 15.18 -7.66
CA GLN A 178 4.66 14.27 -8.26
C GLN A 178 3.53 15.05 -8.95
N SER A 179 3.01 14.50 -10.05
CA SER A 179 1.85 15.03 -10.76
C SER A 179 0.59 14.27 -10.38
N PHE A 180 -0.45 14.99 -9.99
CA PHE A 180 -1.81 14.48 -9.81
C PHE A 180 -2.76 15.08 -10.85
N THR A 181 -4.02 14.63 -10.83
CA THR A 181 -5.15 15.36 -11.41
C THR A 181 -5.81 16.22 -10.32
N SER A 182 -6.16 17.47 -10.61
CA SER A 182 -7.03 18.28 -9.75
C SER A 182 -8.52 17.97 -10.00
N ASN A 183 -9.41 18.43 -9.12
CA ASN A 183 -10.87 18.25 -9.27
C ASN A 183 -11.43 18.78 -10.62
N ASN A 184 -10.70 19.65 -11.32
CA ASN A 184 -11.09 20.20 -12.63
C ASN A 184 -10.55 19.38 -13.82
N GLY A 185 -9.89 18.23 -13.58
CA GLY A 185 -9.29 17.39 -14.62
C GLY A 185 -7.94 17.88 -15.15
N LEU A 186 -7.33 18.89 -14.51
CA LEU A 186 -6.05 19.46 -14.92
C LEU A 186 -4.87 18.81 -14.17
N PRO A 187 -3.67 18.73 -14.78
CA PRO A 187 -2.49 18.21 -14.10
C PRO A 187 -1.96 19.23 -13.08
N ILE A 188 -1.88 18.82 -11.81
CA ILE A 188 -1.38 19.63 -10.69
C ILE A 188 -0.11 19.00 -10.11
N ASN A 189 0.94 19.80 -9.90
CA ASN A 189 2.26 19.33 -9.47
C ASN A 189 2.54 19.68 -8.00
N SER A 190 2.82 18.66 -7.20
CA SER A 190 3.26 18.77 -5.81
C SER A 190 4.76 18.53 -5.65
N THR A 191 5.28 18.89 -4.48
CA THR A 191 6.70 18.88 -4.13
C THR A 191 6.93 18.01 -2.89
N LEU A 192 7.94 17.13 -2.93
CA LEU A 192 8.33 16.28 -1.80
C LEU A 192 9.56 16.87 -1.09
N ILE A 193 9.43 17.14 0.20
CA ILE A 193 10.37 17.92 1.01
C ILE A 193 11.86 17.50 0.83
N PRO A 194 12.29 16.27 1.15
CA PRO A 194 13.69 15.87 0.98
C PRO A 194 14.15 15.72 -0.48
N GLY A 195 13.21 15.52 -1.42
CA GLY A 195 13.51 15.54 -2.86
C GLY A 195 13.82 16.94 -3.35
N TYR A 196 13.04 17.93 -2.92
CA TYR A 196 13.24 19.36 -3.23
C TYR A 196 14.55 19.89 -2.66
N LEU A 197 14.87 19.54 -1.41
CA LEU A 197 16.13 19.93 -0.77
C LEU A 197 17.37 19.35 -1.47
N ASN A 198 17.23 18.30 -2.28
CA ASN A 198 18.34 17.68 -3.00
C ASN A 198 18.43 18.09 -4.49
N THR A 199 17.43 18.81 -5.04
CA THR A 199 17.26 18.89 -6.49
C THR A 199 18.35 19.68 -7.23
N GLU A 200 19.13 19.00 -8.08
CA GLU A 200 20.19 19.63 -8.89
C GLU A 200 19.64 20.51 -10.03
N SER A 201 18.37 20.30 -10.42
CA SER A 201 17.72 21.05 -11.51
C SER A 201 17.47 22.52 -11.16
N VAL A 202 17.50 22.87 -9.87
CA VAL A 202 17.41 24.24 -9.37
C VAL A 202 18.52 24.42 -8.32
N PRO A 203 19.76 24.82 -8.72
CA PRO A 203 20.92 24.82 -7.83
C PRO A 203 20.81 25.69 -6.57
N GLU A 204 19.90 26.69 -6.57
CA GLU A 204 19.57 27.51 -5.38
C GLU A 204 18.68 26.81 -4.34
N ASN A 205 18.12 25.65 -4.69
CA ASN A 205 17.39 24.74 -3.80
C ASN A 205 18.26 23.58 -3.28
N GLN A 206 19.38 23.24 -3.95
CA GLN A 206 20.25 22.13 -3.56
C GLN A 206 20.94 22.42 -2.21
N ARG A 207 20.43 21.79 -1.16
CA ARG A 207 20.78 21.99 0.26
C ARG A 207 21.27 20.70 0.92
N THR A 208 20.66 19.56 0.61
CA THR A 208 20.96 18.25 1.22
C THR A 208 21.70 17.28 0.28
N PRO A 209 22.67 16.49 0.77
CA PRO A 209 23.48 15.59 -0.07
C PRO A 209 22.69 14.53 -0.84
N SER A 210 21.55 14.09 -0.31
CA SER A 210 20.62 13.16 -0.96
C SER A 210 19.17 13.42 -0.52
N ASN A 211 18.21 12.86 -1.27
CA ASN A 211 16.85 12.61 -0.80
C ASN A 211 16.87 11.43 0.18
N SER A 212 17.18 11.72 1.44
CA SER A 212 17.27 10.74 2.52
C SER A 212 16.92 11.38 3.86
N PHE A 213 16.73 10.57 4.89
CA PHE A 213 16.65 11.04 6.27
C PHE A 213 17.30 10.09 7.28
N GLY A 214 17.74 10.66 8.40
CA GLY A 214 18.05 9.94 9.63
C GLY A 214 17.23 10.49 10.80
N LEU A 215 16.48 9.61 11.47
CA LEU A 215 15.54 9.92 12.53
C LEU A 215 15.87 9.16 13.83
N HIS A 216 15.91 9.90 14.93
CA HIS A 216 15.71 9.39 16.28
C HIS A 216 14.66 10.25 16.97
N ILE A 217 13.51 9.68 17.32
CA ILE A 217 12.34 10.45 17.78
C ILE A 217 12.49 11.11 19.17
N GLY A 218 13.58 10.82 19.88
CA GLY A 218 13.75 11.22 21.27
C GLY A 218 13.05 10.26 22.24
N SER A 219 12.98 10.60 23.52
CA SER A 219 12.32 9.78 24.54
C SER A 219 11.59 10.61 25.59
N VAL A 220 10.55 10.00 26.18
CA VAL A 220 9.66 10.66 27.14
C VAL A 220 10.29 10.71 28.54
N THR A 221 10.80 9.58 29.05
CA THR A 221 11.46 9.50 30.36
C THR A 221 12.41 8.28 30.44
N PRO A 222 13.73 8.47 30.69
CA PRO A 222 14.45 9.73 30.72
C PRO A 222 14.29 10.53 29.42
N GLU A 223 14.42 11.84 29.51
CA GLU A 223 14.27 12.72 28.35
C GLU A 223 15.53 12.72 27.48
N VAL A 224 15.35 12.40 26.19
CA VAL A 224 16.34 12.56 25.14
C VAL A 224 15.70 13.42 24.05
N PRO A 225 16.30 14.55 23.63
CA PRO A 225 15.77 15.34 22.52
C PRO A 225 15.67 14.54 21.22
N GLY A 226 14.70 14.85 20.38
CA GLY A 226 14.63 14.35 19.01
C GLY A 226 15.88 14.69 18.17
N SER A 227 15.95 14.10 16.98
CA SER A 227 16.94 14.39 15.94
C SER A 227 16.36 13.92 14.61
N LEU A 228 16.15 14.84 13.68
CA LEU A 228 15.76 14.54 12.31
C LEU A 228 16.64 15.39 11.38
N HIS A 229 17.36 14.71 10.49
CA HIS A 229 18.17 15.36 9.47
C HIS A 229 17.79 14.81 8.10
N PHE A 230 17.57 15.70 7.13
CA PHE A 230 17.45 15.32 5.71
C PHE A 230 18.84 15.33 5.06
N GLY A 231 19.15 14.34 4.21
CA GLY A 231 20.46 14.18 3.58
C GLY A 231 21.58 13.65 4.50
N GLY A 232 21.25 13.17 5.70
CA GLY A 232 22.23 12.73 6.70
C GLY A 232 21.62 12.29 8.02
N TYR A 233 22.45 12.12 9.04
CA TYR A 233 22.08 11.62 10.37
C TYR A 233 23.07 12.08 11.46
N ASP A 234 22.60 12.18 12.71
CA ASP A 234 23.49 12.28 13.87
C ASP A 234 24.01 10.88 14.25
N GLN A 235 25.28 10.61 13.94
CA GLN A 235 25.92 9.33 14.22
C GLN A 235 25.94 8.97 15.71
N ARG A 236 25.91 9.96 16.63
CA ARG A 236 25.88 9.69 18.07
C ARG A 236 24.54 9.12 18.54
N ARG A 237 23.48 9.16 17.71
CA ARG A 237 22.23 8.43 17.97
C ARG A 237 22.36 6.94 17.74
N ILE A 238 23.40 6.46 17.05
CA ILE A 238 23.56 5.07 16.63
C ILE A 238 24.70 4.41 17.39
N VAL A 239 24.47 3.23 17.96
CA VAL A 239 25.48 2.40 18.64
C VAL A 239 25.33 0.93 18.26
N GLY A 240 26.45 0.19 18.23
CA GLY A 240 26.45 -1.23 17.88
C GLY A 240 26.16 -1.50 16.41
N ASP A 241 25.37 -2.52 16.14
CA ASP A 241 25.03 -2.99 14.78
C ASP A 241 23.89 -2.20 14.13
N ILE A 242 23.76 -2.37 12.81
CA ILE A 242 22.78 -1.70 11.94
C ILE A 242 22.25 -2.75 10.94
N THR A 243 20.94 -2.76 10.68
CA THR A 243 20.35 -3.52 9.56
C THR A 243 20.75 -2.92 8.21
N THR A 244 20.49 -3.61 7.11
CA THR A 244 20.44 -2.98 5.78
C THR A 244 19.34 -3.68 4.99
N GLN A 245 18.23 -2.96 4.80
CA GLN A 245 17.04 -3.47 4.13
C GLN A 245 16.88 -2.79 2.76
N ASN A 246 16.57 -3.57 1.73
CA ASN A 246 16.42 -3.09 0.36
C ASN A 246 14.94 -2.92 0.01
N GLY A 247 14.60 -1.87 -0.73
CA GLY A 247 13.23 -1.54 -1.12
C GLY A 247 12.60 -0.46 -0.25
N HIS A 248 11.27 -0.33 -0.34
CA HIS A 248 10.50 0.59 0.49
C HIS A 248 10.55 0.17 1.98
N PRO A 249 10.46 1.11 2.95
CA PRO A 249 10.27 0.80 4.36
C PRO A 249 8.87 0.23 4.66
N ASP A 250 8.65 -1.04 4.30
CA ASP A 250 7.44 -1.79 4.64
C ASP A 250 7.68 -2.63 5.91
N THR A 251 8.05 -3.90 5.78
CA THR A 251 8.16 -4.84 6.90
C THR A 251 9.59 -5.34 7.14
N ILE A 252 9.89 -5.67 8.40
CA ILE A 252 11.10 -6.36 8.83
C ILE A 252 10.75 -7.61 9.64
N ASP A 253 11.52 -8.68 9.45
CA ASP A 253 11.35 -9.94 10.17
C ASP A 253 11.81 -9.82 11.64
N LEU A 254 10.85 -9.72 12.57
CA LEU A 254 11.05 -9.86 14.00
C LEU A 254 11.13 -11.36 14.35
N ILE A 255 12.29 -11.80 14.84
CA ILE A 255 12.65 -13.21 15.10
C ILE A 255 12.31 -13.63 16.54
N ASP A 256 12.56 -12.75 17.51
CA ASP A 256 12.23 -13.00 18.92
C ASP A 256 12.05 -11.70 19.74
N ILE A 257 11.37 -11.83 20.87
CA ILE A 257 11.30 -10.84 21.95
C ILE A 257 11.80 -11.49 23.24
N SER A 258 12.65 -10.78 23.99
CA SER A 258 13.23 -11.30 25.23
C SER A 258 13.34 -10.26 26.34
N LEU A 259 13.28 -10.71 27.60
CA LEU A 259 13.59 -9.89 28.77
C LEU A 259 15.05 -10.10 29.17
N VAL A 260 15.84 -9.03 29.17
CA VAL A 260 17.30 -9.07 29.35
C VAL A 260 17.71 -8.27 30.58
N VAL A 261 18.64 -8.81 31.37
CA VAL A 261 19.27 -8.14 32.51
C VAL A 261 20.69 -7.72 32.13
N HIS A 262 20.95 -6.42 32.12
CA HIS A 262 22.23 -5.84 31.71
C HIS A 262 23.20 -5.66 32.87
N ALA A 263 22.71 -5.34 34.07
CA ALA A 263 23.52 -5.21 35.27
C ALA A 263 22.75 -5.49 36.57
N GLY A 264 23.46 -6.01 37.58
CA GLY A 264 22.88 -6.35 38.88
C GLY A 264 22.09 -7.66 38.89
N ALA A 265 21.25 -7.82 39.90
CA ALA A 265 20.37 -8.97 40.08
C ALA A 265 19.09 -8.85 39.23
N SER A 266 18.49 -9.99 38.88
CA SER A 266 17.20 -10.06 38.20
C SER A 266 16.08 -9.40 39.05
N PRO A 267 15.20 -8.57 38.44
CA PRO A 267 13.96 -8.15 39.08
C PRO A 267 12.92 -9.28 39.12
N TRP A 268 13.15 -10.38 38.39
CA TRP A 268 12.31 -11.58 38.35
C TRP A 268 12.85 -12.69 39.26
N SER A 269 12.04 -13.71 39.56
CA SER A 269 12.42 -14.88 40.37
C SER A 269 13.56 -15.67 39.73
N ASP A 270 13.47 -15.85 38.42
CA ASP A 270 14.41 -16.62 37.62
C ASP A 270 15.57 -15.74 37.14
N SER A 271 16.74 -16.36 36.96
CA SER A 271 18.01 -15.66 36.68
C SER A 271 18.66 -16.03 35.35
N ALA A 272 17.84 -16.30 34.34
CA ALA A 272 18.23 -16.38 32.94
C ALA A 272 17.42 -15.33 32.14
N PRO A 273 17.92 -14.83 30.99
CA PRO A 273 17.11 -14.00 30.11
C PRO A 273 15.90 -14.81 29.60
N LEU A 274 14.72 -14.20 29.64
CA LEU A 274 13.48 -14.87 29.25
C LEU A 274 13.28 -14.65 27.75
N THR A 275 13.78 -15.58 26.96
CA THR A 275 13.71 -15.60 25.48
C THR A 275 12.49 -16.35 24.96
N GLY A 276 12.15 -16.19 23.68
CA GLY A 276 11.04 -16.88 23.03
C GLY A 276 9.67 -16.22 23.25
N LEU A 277 9.61 -15.03 23.86
CA LEU A 277 8.35 -14.40 24.27
C LEU A 277 7.47 -14.00 23.09
N LEU A 278 8.07 -13.80 21.91
CA LEU A 278 7.33 -13.56 20.66
C LEU A 278 6.37 -14.72 20.35
N ARG A 279 6.83 -15.98 20.45
CA ARG A 279 6.06 -17.18 20.09
C ARG A 279 5.51 -17.94 21.30
N SER A 280 5.81 -17.47 22.52
CA SER A 280 5.22 -18.00 23.75
C SER A 280 3.69 -17.89 23.69
N GLY A 281 2.99 -18.97 24.02
CA GLY A 281 1.54 -19.09 23.89
C GLY A 281 1.00 -19.31 22.47
N ASN A 282 1.82 -19.23 21.41
CA ASN A 282 1.40 -19.47 20.02
C ASN A 282 2.46 -20.27 19.24
N ALA A 283 2.51 -21.58 19.50
CA ALA A 283 3.45 -22.51 18.85
C ALA A 283 3.21 -22.68 17.33
N THR A 284 2.05 -22.26 16.82
CA THR A 284 1.71 -22.23 15.39
C THR A 284 2.22 -20.99 14.65
N MET A 285 2.74 -19.98 15.35
CA MET A 285 3.26 -18.77 14.70
C MET A 285 4.59 -19.03 14.00
N ALA A 286 4.77 -18.40 12.83
CA ALA A 286 5.96 -18.53 12.00
C ALA A 286 7.26 -18.15 12.74
N PRO A 287 8.43 -18.71 12.38
CA PRO A 287 9.71 -18.44 13.06
C PRO A 287 10.20 -16.99 12.98
N ALA A 288 9.59 -16.19 12.10
CA ALA A 288 9.73 -14.74 12.02
C ALA A 288 8.32 -14.13 11.87
N LEU A 289 8.12 -12.96 12.46
CA LEU A 289 6.92 -12.15 12.32
C LEU A 289 7.27 -10.88 11.52
N PRO A 290 6.73 -10.67 10.31
CA PRO A 290 6.85 -9.39 9.63
C PRO A 290 6.17 -8.29 10.45
N VAL A 291 6.90 -7.23 10.78
CA VAL A 291 6.37 -6.05 11.48
C VAL A 291 6.77 -4.77 10.75
N LYS A 292 5.87 -3.78 10.71
CA LYS A 292 6.17 -2.44 10.19
C LYS A 292 6.89 -1.56 11.23
N ILE A 293 7.68 -0.59 10.78
CA ILE A 293 8.29 0.44 11.63
C ILE A 293 7.58 1.78 11.35
N ILE A 294 6.77 2.27 12.30
CA ILE A 294 5.79 3.34 12.03
C ILE A 294 5.96 4.50 13.04
N PRO A 295 6.79 5.52 12.74
CA PRO A 295 7.03 6.65 13.63
C PRO A 295 5.77 7.42 14.08
N GLN A 296 4.72 7.45 13.25
CA GLN A 296 3.46 8.11 13.57
C GLN A 296 2.52 7.31 14.49
N ALA A 297 2.78 6.02 14.74
CA ALA A 297 2.01 5.19 15.67
C ALA A 297 2.58 5.25 17.10
N PRO A 298 1.78 5.15 18.17
CA PRO A 298 2.29 5.19 19.54
C PRO A 298 2.84 3.86 20.08
N TYR A 299 2.19 2.73 19.78
CA TYR A 299 2.32 1.49 20.56
C TYR A 299 3.28 0.43 19.99
N LEU A 300 3.49 -0.62 20.78
CA LEU A 300 3.97 -1.92 20.34
C LEU A 300 2.74 -2.76 19.93
N ASN A 301 2.41 -2.78 18.64
CA ASN A 301 1.29 -3.56 18.10
C ASN A 301 1.77 -4.98 17.81
N LEU A 302 1.45 -5.91 18.72
CA LEU A 302 1.98 -7.26 18.75
C LEU A 302 0.84 -8.28 18.94
N PRO A 303 1.05 -9.57 18.59
CA PRO A 303 0.04 -10.60 18.83
C PRO A 303 -0.36 -10.65 20.30
N ALA A 304 -1.66 -10.81 20.58
CA ALA A 304 -2.20 -10.86 21.93
C ALA A 304 -1.49 -11.90 22.84
N SER A 305 -1.05 -13.03 22.26
CA SER A 305 -0.23 -14.04 22.94
C SER A 305 1.14 -13.50 23.36
N SER A 306 1.81 -12.73 22.49
CA SER A 306 3.13 -12.14 22.74
C SER A 306 3.03 -11.05 23.82
N CYS A 307 2.04 -10.15 23.74
CA CYS A 307 1.79 -9.17 24.80
C CYS A 307 1.47 -9.87 26.14
N SER A 308 0.63 -10.91 26.13
CA SER A 308 0.31 -11.68 27.34
C SER A 308 1.53 -12.38 27.93
N ALA A 309 2.41 -12.93 27.10
CA ALA A 309 3.64 -13.59 27.51
C ALA A 309 4.66 -12.63 28.13
N ILE A 310 4.74 -11.39 27.64
CA ILE A 310 5.57 -10.34 28.25
C ILE A 310 4.93 -9.86 29.56
N ALA A 311 3.62 -9.58 29.56
CA ALA A 311 2.86 -9.11 30.71
C ALA A 311 2.88 -10.11 31.89
N ALA A 312 3.05 -11.41 31.64
CA ALA A 312 3.19 -12.44 32.68
C ALA A 312 4.39 -12.23 33.63
N PHE A 313 5.36 -11.39 33.26
CA PHE A 313 6.53 -11.04 34.06
C PHE A 313 6.47 -9.62 34.65
N LEU A 314 5.34 -8.91 34.47
CA LEU A 314 5.17 -7.51 34.84
C LEU A 314 3.97 -7.33 35.82
N PRO A 315 4.06 -6.44 36.83
CA PRO A 315 2.91 -6.03 37.64
C PRO A 315 2.00 -5.11 36.81
N VAL A 316 1.20 -5.71 35.93
CA VAL A 316 0.27 -5.00 35.05
C VAL A 316 -1.12 -5.65 35.00
N MET A 317 -2.13 -4.84 34.71
CA MET A 317 -3.52 -5.27 34.53
C MET A 317 -4.01 -4.91 33.13
N TYR A 318 -4.55 -5.87 32.39
CA TYR A 318 -5.11 -5.64 31.07
C TYR A 318 -6.38 -4.78 31.13
N SER A 319 -6.36 -3.62 30.48
CA SER A 319 -7.53 -2.76 30.29
C SER A 319 -8.16 -3.03 28.93
N LYS A 320 -9.22 -3.85 28.92
CA LYS A 320 -10.07 -4.06 27.72
C LYS A 320 -10.51 -2.75 27.06
N LYS A 321 -10.72 -1.70 27.85
CA LYS A 321 -11.13 -0.39 27.32
C LYS A 321 -10.12 0.17 26.32
N TYR A 322 -8.83 0.06 26.60
CA TYR A 322 -7.79 0.66 25.77
C TYR A 322 -7.03 -0.34 24.88
N GLY A 323 -7.18 -1.66 25.11
CA GLY A 323 -6.33 -2.68 24.47
C GLY A 323 -4.92 -2.78 25.07
N LEU A 324 -4.68 -2.08 26.19
CA LEU A 324 -3.37 -1.82 26.79
C LEU A 324 -3.28 -2.38 28.22
N TYR A 325 -2.05 -2.45 28.74
CA TYR A 325 -1.74 -2.94 30.08
C TYR A 325 -1.40 -1.77 31.01
N LEU A 326 -2.17 -1.57 32.08
CA LEU A 326 -1.91 -0.51 33.07
C LEU A 326 -0.97 -1.02 34.17
N TRP A 327 -0.01 -0.23 34.64
CA TRP A 327 0.91 -0.64 35.71
C TRP A 327 0.21 -0.64 37.08
N ASP A 328 0.40 -1.71 37.85
CA ASP A 328 0.12 -1.71 39.29
C ASP A 328 1.27 -0.99 40.01
N THR A 329 1.11 0.32 40.18
CA THR A 329 2.11 1.19 40.83
C THR A 329 2.24 0.95 42.34
N ALA A 330 1.29 0.24 42.97
CA ALA A 330 1.40 -0.17 44.37
C ALA A 330 2.26 -1.43 44.55
N SER A 331 2.53 -2.18 43.47
CA SER A 331 3.35 -3.38 43.51
C SER A 331 4.82 -3.07 43.82
N PRO A 332 5.45 -3.73 44.82
CA PRO A 332 6.90 -3.64 45.03
C PRO A 332 7.73 -4.12 43.83
N ALA A 333 7.14 -4.86 42.89
CA ALA A 333 7.80 -5.26 41.65
C ALA A 333 7.88 -4.12 40.61
N TYR A 334 6.94 -3.16 40.62
CA TYR A 334 6.85 -2.10 39.60
C TYR A 334 8.10 -1.22 39.63
N HIS A 335 8.37 -0.57 40.77
CA HIS A 335 9.56 0.25 40.95
C HIS A 335 10.86 -0.56 40.76
N ARG A 336 10.89 -1.85 41.13
CA ARG A 336 12.06 -2.71 40.89
C ARG A 336 12.31 -2.97 39.40
N ILE A 337 11.28 -3.12 38.58
CA ILE A 337 11.42 -3.33 37.13
C ILE A 337 11.77 -2.00 36.46
N VAL A 338 10.93 -0.97 36.59
CA VAL A 338 11.04 0.28 35.81
C VAL A 338 12.24 1.17 36.18
N SER A 339 12.98 0.87 37.26
CA SER A 339 14.26 1.51 37.59
C SER A 339 15.49 0.62 37.35
N SER A 340 15.32 -0.67 37.06
CA SER A 340 16.44 -1.61 36.94
C SER A 340 17.19 -1.49 35.62
N ALA A 341 18.43 -1.99 35.60
CA ALA A 341 19.21 -2.17 34.38
C ALA A 341 18.72 -3.37 33.55
N THR A 342 17.48 -3.31 33.07
CA THR A 342 16.82 -4.36 32.27
C THR A 342 16.07 -3.77 31.06
N SER A 343 15.86 -4.59 30.03
CA SER A 343 15.16 -4.19 28.81
C SER A 343 14.24 -5.27 28.25
N LEU A 344 13.18 -4.83 27.58
CA LEU A 344 12.49 -5.62 26.57
C LEU A 344 13.31 -5.53 25.27
N SER A 345 13.64 -6.67 24.67
CA SER A 345 14.67 -6.73 23.63
C SER A 345 14.16 -7.47 22.40
N PHE A 346 14.15 -6.78 21.26
CA PHE A 346 13.58 -7.19 19.99
C PHE A 346 14.69 -7.63 19.05
N THR A 347 14.64 -8.87 18.56
CA THR A 347 15.67 -9.43 17.68
C THR A 347 15.14 -9.52 16.25
N PHE A 348 15.78 -8.85 15.31
CA PHE A 348 15.39 -8.77 13.90
C PHE A 348 16.40 -9.46 12.99
N ARG A 349 15.97 -9.88 11.80
CA ARG A 349 16.90 -10.23 10.71
C ARG A 349 17.63 -8.98 10.23
N ARG A 350 18.95 -9.07 10.08
CA ARG A 350 19.83 -7.93 9.74
C ARG A 350 19.64 -7.43 8.30
N ASP A 351 19.51 -8.35 7.36
CA ASP A 351 19.39 -8.10 5.92
C ASP A 351 18.74 -9.31 5.23
N THR A 352 18.42 -9.20 3.94
CA THR A 352 17.70 -10.26 3.19
C THR A 352 18.60 -11.34 2.59
N LEU A 353 19.93 -11.27 2.78
CA LEU A 353 20.92 -12.16 2.17
C LEU A 353 21.60 -13.09 3.20
N ASN A 354 21.68 -12.67 4.46
CA ASN A 354 22.37 -13.36 5.55
C ASN A 354 21.40 -13.88 6.61
N THR A 355 21.80 -14.96 7.30
CA THR A 355 21.14 -15.45 8.53
C THR A 355 21.55 -14.66 9.79
N ALA A 356 22.13 -13.48 9.61
CA ALA A 356 22.56 -12.61 10.71
C ALA A 356 21.37 -11.89 11.34
N ASN A 357 21.38 -11.76 12.66
CA ASN A 357 20.38 -11.02 13.43
C ASN A 357 21.02 -9.80 14.12
N ILE A 358 20.19 -8.82 14.44
CA ILE A 358 20.49 -7.69 15.33
C ILE A 358 19.46 -7.70 16.48
N THR A 359 19.87 -7.29 17.69
CA THR A 359 18.93 -7.08 18.80
C THR A 359 18.90 -5.60 19.18
N ILE A 360 17.71 -5.05 19.34
CA ILE A 360 17.46 -3.69 19.86
C ILE A 360 16.82 -3.81 21.23
N HIS A 361 17.45 -3.22 22.23
CA HIS A 361 17.07 -3.19 23.63
C HIS A 361 16.32 -1.89 23.94
N VAL A 362 15.09 -2.03 24.46
CA VAL A 362 14.26 -0.94 24.98
C VAL A 362 14.22 -1.03 26.51
N PRO A 363 14.98 -0.21 27.26
CA PRO A 363 15.00 -0.26 28.71
C PRO A 363 13.63 0.00 29.33
N PHE A 364 13.34 -0.67 30.45
CA PHE A 364 12.04 -0.53 31.13
C PHE A 364 11.66 0.89 31.59
N PRO A 365 12.58 1.83 31.89
CA PRO A 365 12.22 3.25 32.06
C PRO A 365 11.41 3.83 30.88
N LEU A 366 11.80 3.53 29.63
CA LEU A 366 11.13 4.04 28.41
C LEU A 366 9.73 3.43 28.19
N LEU A 367 9.49 2.25 28.77
CA LEU A 367 8.24 1.49 28.67
C LEU A 367 7.29 1.79 29.84
N ASN A 368 7.66 2.75 30.70
CA ASN A 368 6.83 3.28 31.78
C ASN A 368 6.13 4.58 31.35
N LEU A 369 5.38 4.50 30.25
CA LEU A 369 4.66 5.64 29.68
C LEU A 369 3.41 5.97 30.52
N THR A 370 2.80 7.12 30.28
CA THR A 370 1.65 7.61 31.08
C THR A 370 0.54 8.08 30.16
N LEU A 371 -0.65 7.49 30.31
CA LEU A 371 -1.88 7.98 29.69
C LEU A 371 -2.33 9.27 30.40
N SER A 372 -2.86 10.23 29.64
CA SER A 372 -3.38 11.51 30.15
C SER A 372 -4.79 11.81 29.58
N ALA A 373 -5.29 13.02 29.80
CA ALA A 373 -6.55 13.46 29.20
C ALA A 373 -6.39 13.64 27.67
N PRO A 374 -7.39 13.26 26.85
CA PRO A 374 -8.75 12.88 27.25
C PRO A 374 -8.94 11.40 27.61
N LEU A 375 -7.98 10.51 27.32
CA LEU A 375 -8.13 9.06 27.55
C LEU A 375 -8.47 8.73 29.01
N VAL A 376 -7.76 9.33 29.95
CA VAL A 376 -7.94 9.17 31.40
C VAL A 376 -8.08 10.51 32.12
N THR A 377 -8.88 10.53 33.19
CA THR A 377 -9.13 11.73 34.02
C THR A 377 -8.00 12.04 35.02
N SER A 378 -7.04 11.12 35.17
CA SER A 378 -5.85 11.27 36.01
C SER A 378 -4.66 10.57 35.34
N PRO A 379 -3.43 11.12 35.40
CA PRO A 379 -2.25 10.50 34.79
C PRO A 379 -2.07 9.04 35.23
N THR A 380 -2.14 8.11 34.27
CA THR A 380 -2.19 6.66 34.53
C THR A 380 -1.02 5.96 33.85
N PRO A 381 -0.01 5.48 34.60
CA PRO A 381 1.10 4.74 34.03
C PRO A 381 0.66 3.44 33.33
N TYR A 382 1.19 3.18 32.15
CA TYR A 382 0.88 2.00 31.35
C TYR A 382 2.11 1.42 30.63
N PHE A 383 2.00 0.15 30.26
CA PHE A 383 2.94 -0.61 29.45
C PHE A 383 2.40 -0.67 27.99
N PRO A 384 3.13 -0.16 26.99
CA PRO A 384 2.59 0.15 25.66
C PRO A 384 2.48 -1.05 24.70
N CYS A 385 2.11 -2.23 25.19
CA CYS A 385 1.80 -3.39 24.35
C CYS A 385 0.30 -3.41 24.04
N ASN A 386 -0.06 -3.12 22.79
CA ASN A 386 -1.44 -3.24 22.33
C ASN A 386 -1.71 -4.69 21.92
N ALA A 387 -2.66 -5.33 22.59
CA ALA A 387 -3.05 -6.71 22.32
C ALA A 387 -4.15 -6.85 21.25
N GLU A 388 -4.84 -5.76 20.90
CA GLU A 388 -6.00 -5.76 19.99
C GLU A 388 -5.60 -5.41 18.54
N SER A 389 -4.36 -5.72 18.11
CA SER A 389 -3.82 -5.29 16.81
C SER A 389 -4.38 -6.04 15.58
N ARG A 390 -5.34 -6.96 15.77
CA ARG A 390 -6.16 -7.62 14.73
C ARG A 390 -5.43 -8.34 13.58
N GLY A 391 -4.12 -8.55 13.69
CA GLY A 391 -3.28 -9.18 12.65
C GLY A 391 -2.34 -8.21 11.95
N HIS A 392 -2.46 -6.91 12.22
CA HIS A 392 -1.57 -5.86 11.78
C HIS A 392 -0.53 -5.66 12.89
N TYR A 393 0.76 -5.71 12.55
CA TYR A 393 1.84 -5.71 13.54
C TYR A 393 2.86 -4.62 13.23
N SER A 394 3.11 -3.75 14.20
CA SER A 394 3.95 -2.58 14.03
C SER A 394 4.64 -2.14 15.31
N LEU A 395 5.78 -1.49 15.15
CA LEU A 395 6.58 -0.93 16.25
C LEU A 395 6.64 0.58 16.08
N GLY A 396 5.82 1.28 16.89
CA GLY A 396 5.71 2.73 16.89
C GLY A 396 6.66 3.43 17.86
N ARG A 397 6.28 4.64 18.28
CA ARG A 397 7.05 5.53 19.17
C ARG A 397 7.57 4.82 20.41
N ALA A 398 6.76 3.99 21.08
CA ALA A 398 7.16 3.21 22.24
C ALA A 398 8.45 2.38 22.03
N PHE A 399 8.68 1.84 20.83
CA PHE A 399 9.91 1.15 20.44
C PHE A 399 10.98 2.14 19.94
N LEU A 400 10.59 3.10 19.10
CA LEU A 400 11.50 4.05 18.45
C LEU A 400 12.21 5.01 19.43
N GLN A 401 11.75 5.15 20.67
CA GLN A 401 12.52 5.79 21.76
C GLN A 401 13.90 5.15 22.01
N ALA A 402 14.11 3.91 21.56
CA ALA A 402 15.36 3.17 21.70
C ALA A 402 15.91 2.66 20.35
N ALA A 403 15.39 3.16 19.22
CA ALA A 403 15.85 2.77 17.89
C ALA A 403 16.10 4.00 16.99
N PHE A 404 17.20 3.97 16.24
CA PHE A 404 17.39 4.87 15.11
C PHE A 404 16.75 4.25 13.87
N PHE A 405 16.09 5.08 13.06
CA PHE A 405 15.48 4.70 11.78
C PHE A 405 15.91 5.71 10.70
N GLY A 406 16.30 5.23 9.53
CA GLY A 406 16.72 6.10 8.44
C GLY A 406 16.55 5.45 7.07
N VAL A 407 16.38 6.27 6.04
CA VAL A 407 16.07 5.84 4.67
C VAL A 407 16.84 6.70 3.68
N ASN A 408 17.48 6.09 2.69
CA ASN A 408 17.94 6.75 1.48
C ASN A 408 16.99 6.40 0.32
N TRP A 409 16.22 7.39 -0.14
CA TRP A 409 15.21 7.24 -1.19
C TRP A 409 15.81 7.17 -2.61
N GLN A 410 17.13 7.37 -2.76
CA GLN A 410 17.86 7.35 -4.05
C GLN A 410 18.98 6.28 -4.10
N ALA A 411 19.15 5.47 -3.04
CA ALA A 411 20.27 4.54 -2.86
C ALA A 411 20.59 3.65 -4.06
N THR A 412 19.56 3.28 -4.84
CA THR A 412 19.71 2.62 -6.14
C THR A 412 18.76 3.23 -7.16
N SER A 413 19.05 3.04 -8.45
CA SER A 413 18.22 3.53 -9.57
C SER A 413 16.84 2.88 -9.68
N GLN A 414 16.48 1.95 -8.78
CA GLN A 414 15.22 1.18 -8.83
C GLN A 414 14.58 0.97 -7.44
N SER A 415 15.21 1.41 -6.34
CA SER A 415 14.70 1.24 -4.97
C SER A 415 15.46 2.05 -3.93
N ALA A 416 14.76 2.37 -2.84
CA ALA A 416 15.38 2.87 -1.61
C ALA A 416 16.19 1.79 -0.88
N VAL A 417 17.00 2.22 0.08
CA VAL A 417 17.61 1.38 1.11
C VAL A 417 17.33 2.02 2.47
N TRP A 418 17.06 1.21 3.48
CA TRP A 418 16.75 1.69 4.83
C TRP A 418 17.43 0.90 5.94
N TRP A 419 17.56 1.56 7.08
CA TRP A 419 18.36 1.14 8.23
C TRP A 419 17.57 1.27 9.53
N LEU A 420 17.74 0.28 10.39
CA LEU A 420 17.24 0.23 11.75
C LEU A 420 18.42 -0.16 12.66
N ALA A 421 18.61 0.56 13.77
CA ALA A 421 19.73 0.34 14.68
C ALA A 421 19.38 0.68 16.12
N GLN A 422 20.19 0.20 17.06
CA GLN A 422 20.06 0.55 18.48
C GLN A 422 20.34 2.04 18.70
N ALA A 423 19.40 2.74 19.35
CA ALA A 423 19.64 4.12 19.77
C ALA A 423 20.54 4.19 21.02
N ALA A 424 21.37 5.23 21.08
CA ALA A 424 22.15 5.56 22.26
C ALA A 424 21.29 6.13 23.39
N GLY A 425 21.61 5.75 24.63
CA GLY A 425 20.98 6.25 25.84
C GLY A 425 21.38 7.69 26.21
N PRO A 426 20.64 8.31 27.15
CA PRO A 426 20.72 9.73 27.48
C PRO A 426 22.10 10.23 27.92
N GLY A 427 22.96 9.37 28.48
CA GLY A 427 24.30 9.76 28.95
C GLY A 427 25.26 10.25 27.87
N LEU A 428 24.97 9.99 26.58
CA LEU A 428 25.82 10.38 25.46
C LEU A 428 25.30 11.56 24.63
N ILE A 429 24.03 11.95 24.81
CA ILE A 429 23.34 12.94 23.97
C ILE A 429 23.63 14.36 24.46
N THR A 430 24.92 14.74 24.42
CA THR A 430 25.44 16.04 24.89
C THR A 430 26.01 16.92 23.78
N GLN A 431 26.30 16.31 22.62
CA GLN A 431 26.74 16.94 21.37
C GLN A 431 26.28 16.02 20.23
N SER A 432 25.98 16.57 19.05
CA SER A 432 25.73 15.78 17.84
C SER A 432 27.05 15.46 17.10
N ASN A 433 27.02 14.45 16.23
CA ASN A 433 28.03 14.21 15.20
C ASN A 433 27.34 13.95 13.86
N ILE A 434 26.98 15.04 13.17
CA ILE A 434 26.26 14.97 11.90
C ILE A 434 27.15 14.34 10.82
N GLN A 435 26.61 13.37 10.09
CA GLN A 435 27.23 12.71 8.95
C GLN A 435 26.30 12.81 7.74
N ASN A 436 26.88 12.93 6.55
CA ASN A 436 26.12 12.85 5.30
C ASN A 436 25.56 11.44 5.06
N ILE A 437 24.51 11.38 4.24
CA ILE A 437 24.13 10.21 3.44
C ILE A 437 24.26 10.69 1.99
N GLU A 438 25.20 10.13 1.24
CA GLU A 438 25.36 10.45 -0.18
C GLU A 438 24.34 9.67 -1.02
N ILE A 439 24.05 10.13 -2.25
CA ILE A 439 22.99 9.59 -3.12
C ILE A 439 23.05 8.05 -3.24
N GLY A 440 24.24 7.48 -3.43
CA GLY A 440 24.45 6.04 -3.56
C GLY A 440 24.77 5.27 -2.26
N ASP A 441 24.67 5.90 -1.08
CA ASP A 441 24.99 5.22 0.18
C ASP A 441 23.92 4.17 0.53
N THR A 442 24.36 2.91 0.57
CA THR A 442 23.58 1.75 1.04
C THR A 442 23.91 1.35 2.47
N VAL A 443 24.93 1.96 3.09
CA VAL A 443 25.38 1.68 4.46
C VAL A 443 25.73 2.96 5.21
N ILE A 444 25.31 3.02 6.49
CA ILE A 444 25.66 4.08 7.44
C ILE A 444 26.56 3.52 8.55
N LYS A 445 27.11 4.38 9.42
CA LYS A 445 28.12 4.01 10.44
C LYS A 445 27.65 4.38 11.85
N ALA A 446 27.68 3.42 12.76
CA ALA A 446 27.43 3.65 14.18
C ALA A 446 28.56 4.47 14.82
N SER A 447 28.27 5.13 15.93
CA SER A 447 29.30 5.68 16.81
C SER A 447 30.03 4.56 17.54
N ALA A 448 31.30 4.78 17.88
CA ALA A 448 32.13 3.83 18.63
C ALA A 448 31.81 3.79 20.15
N ASN A 449 30.63 4.25 20.55
CA ASN A 449 30.21 4.32 21.95
C ASN A 449 29.58 2.99 22.41
N ASP A 450 29.75 2.65 23.69
CA ASP A 450 29.06 1.51 24.29
C ASP A 450 27.62 1.87 24.68
N TRP A 451 26.66 1.04 24.26
CA TRP A 451 25.25 1.25 24.58
C TRP A 451 24.97 1.14 26.08
N LYS A 452 25.60 0.20 26.79
CA LYS A 452 25.30 -0.03 28.21
C LYS A 452 25.77 1.15 29.08
N GLN A 453 26.96 1.68 28.82
CA GLN A 453 27.49 2.89 29.47
C GLN A 453 26.63 4.12 29.20
N SER A 454 25.94 4.20 28.05
CA SER A 454 25.04 5.32 27.72
C SER A 454 23.80 5.44 28.63
N TRP A 455 23.54 4.42 29.45
CA TRP A 455 22.45 4.37 30.43
C TRP A 455 22.94 4.47 31.89
N ASP A 456 24.25 4.58 32.14
CA ASP A 456 24.78 4.72 33.50
C ASP A 456 24.29 6.01 34.17
N GLY A 457 23.77 5.87 35.40
CA GLY A 457 23.09 6.95 36.13
C GLY A 457 21.60 7.11 35.81
N PHE A 458 21.09 6.47 34.75
CA PHE A 458 19.67 6.52 34.34
C PHE A 458 18.90 5.23 34.69
N TRP A 459 19.62 4.16 35.03
CA TRP A 459 19.09 2.96 35.69
C TRP A 459 19.86 2.65 36.99
N THR A 460 19.28 1.80 37.83
CA THR A 460 19.87 1.32 39.09
C THR A 460 20.05 -0.20 39.04
N PRO A 461 21.29 -0.72 38.92
CA PRO A 461 21.57 -2.15 39.04
C PRO A 461 21.13 -2.69 40.40
N LEU A 462 20.27 -3.72 40.41
CA LEU A 462 19.70 -4.25 41.66
C LEU A 462 20.76 -5.05 42.44
N THR A 463 20.79 -4.88 43.77
CA THR A 463 21.73 -5.59 44.66
C THR A 463 21.22 -6.94 45.15
N THR A 464 19.91 -7.20 45.04
CA THR A 464 19.24 -8.41 45.54
C THR A 464 18.27 -8.97 44.50
N LYS A 465 18.22 -10.30 44.36
CA LYS A 465 17.17 -10.98 43.56
C LYS A 465 15.78 -10.70 44.14
N ALA A 466 14.74 -10.83 43.32
CA ALA A 466 13.38 -10.83 43.83
C ALA A 466 13.12 -12.06 44.72
N VAL A 467 12.38 -11.85 45.81
CA VAL A 467 11.95 -12.90 46.77
C VAL A 467 10.44 -13.19 46.60
N VAL A 468 9.77 -12.48 45.70
CA VAL A 468 8.33 -12.58 45.43
C VAL A 468 8.11 -13.51 44.24
N SER A 469 7.23 -14.50 44.40
CA SER A 469 6.81 -15.41 43.33
C SER A 469 6.10 -14.68 42.18
N PRO A 470 5.98 -15.28 40.98
CA PRO A 470 5.27 -14.68 39.86
C PRO A 470 3.86 -14.19 40.24
N ILE A 471 3.57 -12.93 39.92
CA ILE A 471 2.24 -12.34 40.09
C ILE A 471 1.30 -13.04 39.10
N LYS A 472 0.15 -13.52 39.56
CA LYS A 472 -0.84 -14.20 38.71
C LYS A 472 -1.34 -13.21 37.64
N PRO A 473 -1.05 -13.41 36.34
CA PRO A 473 -1.36 -12.41 35.34
C PRO A 473 -2.87 -12.28 35.10
N SER A 474 -3.31 -11.06 34.80
CA SER A 474 -4.65 -10.82 34.27
C SER A 474 -4.64 -11.16 32.78
N THR A 475 -5.03 -12.40 32.46
CA THR A 475 -5.06 -12.93 31.09
C THR A 475 -6.06 -12.17 30.22
N VAL A 476 -5.69 -11.86 28.97
CA VAL A 476 -6.67 -11.50 27.92
C VAL A 476 -7.68 -12.65 27.83
N PRO A 477 -8.98 -12.42 28.08
CA PRO A 477 -9.93 -13.52 28.24
C PRO A 477 -10.29 -14.15 26.91
N THR A 478 -9.96 -15.43 26.76
CA THR A 478 -10.29 -16.26 25.59
C THR A 478 -11.79 -16.38 25.39
N THR A 479 -12.25 -16.17 24.15
CA THR A 479 -13.64 -16.37 23.74
C THR A 479 -14.00 -17.86 23.65
N SER A 480 -14.57 -18.40 24.73
CA SER A 480 -15.15 -19.74 24.77
C SER A 480 -16.55 -19.71 25.41
N SER A 481 -17.51 -20.41 24.79
CA SER A 481 -18.93 -20.43 25.12
C SER A 481 -19.25 -20.92 26.56
N PRO A 482 -20.41 -20.54 27.13
CA PRO A 482 -20.64 -20.57 28.58
C PRO A 482 -20.97 -21.96 29.16
N SER A 483 -20.67 -22.13 30.44
CA SER A 483 -21.18 -23.21 31.29
C SER A 483 -21.55 -22.66 32.69
N GLN A 484 -22.28 -23.45 33.48
CA GLN A 484 -23.19 -22.93 34.53
C GLN A 484 -22.58 -22.67 35.92
N GLU A 485 -23.40 -21.97 36.71
CA GLU A 485 -23.36 -21.68 38.15
C GLU A 485 -22.63 -22.67 39.08
N SER A 486 -22.03 -22.12 40.13
CA SER A 486 -22.24 -22.65 41.49
C SER A 486 -22.15 -21.52 42.53
N THR A 487 -22.91 -21.63 43.61
CA THR A 487 -22.99 -20.64 44.70
C THR A 487 -22.06 -21.02 45.87
N GLY A 488 -21.42 -20.03 46.51
CA GLY A 488 -20.44 -20.25 47.58
C GLY A 488 -20.57 -19.23 48.71
N SER A 489 -20.87 -19.72 49.92
CA SER A 489 -21.23 -18.91 51.10
C SER A 489 -20.11 -18.00 51.62
N THR A 490 -20.54 -16.79 52.00
CA THR A 490 -20.04 -15.92 53.09
C THR A 490 -19.22 -16.62 54.18
N THR A 491 -18.13 -15.97 54.62
CA THR A 491 -17.80 -15.83 56.05
C THR A 491 -17.14 -14.48 56.34
N THR A 492 -17.58 -13.80 57.39
CA THR A 492 -16.98 -12.54 57.86
C THR A 492 -15.90 -12.79 58.92
N GLY A 493 -14.77 -12.08 58.81
CA GLY A 493 -13.72 -12.06 59.84
C GLY A 493 -13.30 -10.62 60.10
N ASN A 494 -13.67 -10.07 61.26
CA ASN A 494 -13.43 -8.68 61.62
C ASN A 494 -12.62 -8.60 62.93
N SER A 495 -11.46 -7.95 62.90
CA SER A 495 -10.63 -7.66 64.07
C SER A 495 -9.78 -6.43 63.78
N GLY A 496 -10.01 -5.35 64.53
CA GLY A 496 -9.28 -4.08 64.35
C GLY A 496 -8.59 -3.61 65.63
N THR A 497 -7.50 -2.86 65.45
CA THR A 497 -6.82 -1.94 66.37
C THR A 497 -5.82 -1.19 65.49
N SER A 498 -5.93 0.12 65.21
CA SER A 498 -5.94 1.30 66.09
C SER A 498 -4.56 1.67 66.64
N GLU A 499 -3.97 2.68 66.02
CA GLU A 499 -2.99 3.66 66.54
C GLU A 499 -1.62 3.18 67.10
N THR A 500 -0.53 3.70 66.53
CA THR A 500 0.16 4.88 67.12
C THR A 500 1.25 5.44 66.18
N LEU A 501 1.46 6.76 66.24
CA LEU A 501 2.66 7.46 65.75
C LEU A 501 3.64 7.69 66.92
N PRO A 502 4.91 7.98 66.63
CA PRO A 502 5.35 9.37 66.89
C PRO A 502 6.26 9.97 65.80
N ASP A 503 6.31 11.30 65.76
CA ASP A 503 7.33 12.10 65.05
C ASP A 503 8.74 11.87 65.62
N ASP A 504 9.77 12.10 64.79
CA ASP A 504 10.80 13.09 65.17
C ASP A 504 11.53 13.69 63.93
N LYS A 505 12.15 14.86 64.08
CA LYS A 505 12.85 15.59 63.00
C LYS A 505 14.37 15.35 63.02
N PRO A 506 15.03 15.25 61.85
CA PRO A 506 16.47 14.98 61.77
C PRO A 506 17.32 16.21 62.16
N GLN A 507 18.38 15.97 62.93
CA GLN A 507 19.50 16.92 63.08
C GLN A 507 20.53 16.76 61.96
N ALA A 508 21.24 17.83 61.62
CA ALA A 508 22.23 17.86 60.56
C ALA A 508 23.62 17.36 60.99
N ALA A 509 24.33 16.68 60.08
CA ALA A 509 25.75 16.36 60.21
C ALA A 509 26.59 17.21 59.22
N THR A 510 27.82 17.54 59.60
CA THR A 510 28.63 18.58 58.95
C THR A 510 29.64 18.06 57.92
N LEU A 511 29.90 18.88 56.89
CA LEU A 511 30.88 18.59 55.84
C LEU A 511 32.33 18.81 56.32
N GLY A 512 33.25 17.95 55.86
CA GLY A 512 34.66 17.94 56.29
C GLY A 512 35.49 19.15 55.84
N ILE A 513 36.55 19.44 56.61
CA ILE A 513 37.45 20.59 56.39
C ILE A 513 38.47 20.25 55.29
N GLY A 514 38.04 20.30 54.02
CA GLY A 514 38.90 20.07 52.85
C GLY A 514 38.72 21.07 51.70
N ALA A 515 37.67 21.90 51.71
CA ALA A 515 37.24 22.70 50.55
C ALA A 515 37.08 24.21 50.81
N LYS A 516 37.85 24.79 51.76
CA LYS A 516 37.67 26.20 52.22
C LYS A 516 38.82 27.17 51.90
N VAL A 517 39.77 26.79 51.02
CA VAL A 517 40.92 27.66 50.65
C VAL A 517 40.93 28.02 49.14
N GLY A 518 40.04 27.43 48.33
CA GLY A 518 39.97 27.71 46.88
C GLY A 518 39.20 28.98 46.47
N ILE A 519 38.54 29.68 47.41
CA ILE A 519 37.59 30.76 47.11
C ILE A 519 38.15 32.13 47.56
N ALA A 520 39.04 32.68 46.74
CA ALA A 520 39.53 34.06 46.88
C ALA A 520 39.90 34.71 45.53
N VAL A 521 40.48 33.94 44.60
CA VAL A 521 41.01 34.48 43.32
C VAL A 521 40.01 34.35 42.15
N GLY A 522 39.17 33.32 42.13
CA GLY A 522 38.25 33.06 41.00
C GLY A 522 37.11 34.09 40.83
N GLY A 523 36.64 34.71 41.91
CA GLY A 523 35.45 35.57 41.88
C GLY A 523 35.61 36.84 41.04
N ALA A 524 36.80 37.45 41.05
CA ALA A 524 37.06 38.69 40.33
C ALA A 524 37.02 38.53 38.80
N LEU A 525 37.52 37.41 38.28
CA LEU A 525 37.56 37.13 36.85
C LEU A 525 36.15 36.82 36.29
N VAL A 526 35.34 36.05 37.04
CA VAL A 526 33.95 35.76 36.66
C VAL A 526 33.10 37.03 36.64
N PHE A 527 33.25 37.92 37.63
CA PHE A 527 32.53 39.19 37.65
C PHE A 527 32.92 40.11 36.48
N ALA A 528 34.23 40.21 36.17
CA ALA A 528 34.71 40.97 35.02
C ALA A 528 34.16 40.44 33.68
N ALA A 529 34.10 39.12 33.52
CA ALA A 529 33.53 38.48 32.32
C ALA A 529 32.03 38.78 32.15
N ILE A 530 31.24 38.70 33.24
CA ILE A 530 29.80 39.01 33.24
C ILE A 530 29.55 40.49 32.89
N VAL A 531 30.31 41.41 33.47
CA VAL A 531 30.21 42.85 33.14
C VAL A 531 30.61 43.11 31.68
N GLY A 532 31.68 42.49 31.19
CA GLY A 532 32.09 42.56 29.78
C GLY A 532 31.00 42.05 28.82
N PHE A 533 30.38 40.92 29.13
CA PHE A 533 29.28 40.35 28.34
C PHE A 533 28.02 41.23 28.35
N ALA A 534 27.67 41.82 29.51
CA ALA A 534 26.57 42.76 29.61
C ALA A 534 26.81 44.02 28.76
N ILE A 535 28.03 44.57 28.78
CA ILE A 535 28.43 45.71 27.94
C ILE A 535 28.38 45.33 26.44
N PHE A 536 28.91 44.16 26.07
CA PHE A 536 28.84 43.65 24.69
C PHE A 536 27.39 43.52 24.18
N CYS A 537 26.50 42.93 25.00
CA CYS A 537 25.08 42.83 24.69
C CYS A 537 24.40 44.21 24.57
N ALA A 538 24.72 45.16 25.45
CA ALA A 538 24.22 46.53 25.37
C ALA A 538 24.69 47.26 24.10
N LEU A 539 25.96 47.10 23.72
CA LEU A 539 26.52 47.66 22.48
C LEU A 539 25.91 47.01 21.23
N ARG A 540 25.73 45.68 21.21
CA ARG A 540 25.07 44.96 20.10
C ARG A 540 23.61 45.39 19.94
N ARG A 541 22.85 45.56 21.05
CA ARG A 541 21.49 46.13 21.04
C ARG A 541 21.45 47.58 20.55
N ARG A 542 22.44 48.42 20.91
CA ARG A 542 22.58 49.80 20.36
C ARG A 542 22.89 49.80 18.86
N LYS A 543 23.72 48.87 18.36
CA LYS A 543 23.99 48.72 16.92
C LYS A 543 22.74 48.29 16.16
N ALA A 544 22.00 47.31 16.67
CA ALA A 544 20.73 46.85 16.08
C ALA A 544 19.65 47.95 16.01
N LYS A 545 19.50 48.78 17.06
CA LYS A 545 18.59 49.94 17.01
C LYS A 545 19.01 50.98 15.97
N ARG A 546 20.33 51.25 15.81
CA ARG A 546 20.81 52.16 14.77
C ARG A 546 20.56 51.64 13.35
N VAL A 547 20.66 50.33 13.10
CA VAL A 547 20.31 49.73 11.79
C VAL A 547 18.81 49.87 11.52
N LYS A 548 17.93 49.53 12.47
CA LYS A 548 16.47 49.70 12.28
C LYS A 548 16.03 51.17 12.14
N GLN A 549 16.82 52.14 12.62
CA GLN A 549 16.50 53.57 12.51
C GLN A 549 17.12 54.25 11.26
N ALA A 550 18.06 53.59 10.57
CA ALA A 550 18.60 54.09 9.29
C ALA A 550 17.67 53.81 8.10
N ASN A 551 16.94 52.69 8.14
CA ASN A 551 16.10 52.24 7.03
C ASN A 551 14.67 52.85 7.00
N SER A 552 14.40 53.92 7.76
CA SER A 552 13.05 54.50 7.88
C SER A 552 12.91 55.97 7.49
N PHE A 553 13.90 56.57 6.81
CA PHE A 553 13.88 57.99 6.42
C PHE A 553 14.62 58.31 5.10
N ALA A 554 13.99 58.00 3.95
CA ALA A 554 14.18 58.69 2.66
C ALA A 554 13.06 58.32 1.67
N PRO A 555 12.45 59.27 0.92
CA PRO A 555 11.34 58.97 0.00
C PRO A 555 11.71 59.00 -1.50
N HIS A 556 10.89 58.30 -2.30
CA HIS A 556 10.52 58.50 -3.72
C HIS A 556 11.33 59.48 -4.60
N ALA A 557 11.87 58.96 -5.71
CA ALA A 557 12.11 59.70 -6.96
C ALA A 557 12.04 58.73 -8.17
N ALA A 558 11.62 59.21 -9.34
CA ALA A 558 11.51 58.42 -10.57
C ALA A 558 11.97 59.22 -11.81
N LEU A 559 12.67 58.56 -12.73
CA LEU A 559 12.98 58.95 -14.13
C LEU A 559 13.45 57.64 -14.85
N VAL A 560 12.84 57.14 -15.94
CA VAL A 560 12.79 57.64 -17.34
C VAL A 560 14.06 57.30 -18.15
N MET A 561 13.95 56.46 -19.20
CA MET A 561 14.00 56.90 -20.64
C MET A 561 13.69 55.74 -21.63
N GLU A 562 13.57 56.04 -22.92
CA GLU A 562 13.06 55.15 -23.98
C GLU A 562 14.10 54.68 -25.03
N GLN A 563 13.87 53.49 -25.61
CA GLN A 563 14.03 53.11 -27.04
C GLN A 563 15.43 53.23 -27.72
N PRO A 564 15.59 52.84 -29.02
CA PRO A 564 14.75 52.03 -29.93
C PRO A 564 15.43 50.67 -30.31
N LEU A 565 15.00 49.78 -31.24
CA LEU A 565 14.03 49.86 -32.34
C LEU A 565 12.75 48.95 -32.22
N GLN A 566 12.58 47.96 -33.13
CA GLN A 566 11.31 47.69 -33.84
C GLN A 566 11.23 46.20 -34.33
N ARG A 567 10.23 45.66 -35.06
CA ARG A 567 9.15 46.23 -35.91
C ARG A 567 8.04 45.22 -36.26
N SER A 568 6.84 45.72 -36.62
CA SER A 568 5.77 45.06 -37.42
C SER A 568 5.00 43.87 -36.83
N ILE A 569 3.69 43.69 -37.06
CA ILE A 569 2.68 44.56 -37.73
C ILE A 569 1.29 44.36 -37.08
N THR A 570 0.46 45.41 -37.11
CA THR A 570 -0.86 45.51 -36.50
C THR A 570 -2.00 44.95 -37.36
N ILE A 571 -3.17 44.70 -36.76
CA ILE A 571 -4.46 45.35 -37.14
C ILE A 571 -5.49 45.19 -36.01
N THR A 572 -6.41 46.14 -35.88
CA THR A 572 -7.28 46.33 -34.70
C THR A 572 -8.77 46.23 -35.05
N TRP A 573 -9.58 45.84 -34.06
CA TRP A 573 -11.06 45.85 -34.10
C TRP A 573 -11.67 47.24 -34.35
N LEU A 574 -12.90 47.29 -34.88
CA LEU A 574 -13.77 48.47 -34.78
C LEU A 574 -15.29 48.14 -34.85
N LEU A 575 -15.93 48.24 -33.67
CA LEU A 575 -17.34 48.58 -33.34
C LEU A 575 -18.42 48.61 -34.46
N ASN A 576 -19.57 47.95 -34.23
CA ASN A 576 -20.78 48.63 -33.68
C ASN A 576 -22.03 47.71 -33.56
N GLY A 577 -22.94 48.06 -32.64
CA GLY A 577 -24.39 48.05 -32.93
C GLY A 577 -25.30 46.94 -32.35
N GLY A 578 -25.90 47.19 -31.18
CA GLY A 578 -27.36 47.27 -31.05
C GLY A 578 -28.24 46.00 -30.91
N LEU A 579 -28.74 45.78 -29.69
CA LEU A 579 -30.15 45.47 -29.33
C LEU A 579 -30.95 44.42 -30.15
N ALA A 580 -31.30 43.29 -29.50
CA ALA A 580 -32.68 42.90 -29.09
C ALA A 580 -32.89 41.37 -29.01
N GLY A 581 -33.85 40.92 -28.18
CA GLY A 581 -34.49 39.61 -28.34
C GLY A 581 -34.15 38.51 -27.31
N LEU A 582 -34.94 38.46 -26.23
CA LEU A 582 -35.35 37.20 -25.57
C LEU A 582 -36.63 36.67 -26.28
N PRO A 583 -37.08 35.40 -26.10
CA PRO A 583 -36.80 34.50 -24.98
C PRO A 583 -36.42 33.04 -25.35
N GLU A 584 -36.34 32.21 -24.31
CA GLU A 584 -36.16 30.75 -24.37
C GLU A 584 -37.32 30.02 -25.07
N ALA A 585 -37.05 28.81 -25.55
CA ALA A 585 -38.07 27.82 -25.92
C ALA A 585 -37.61 26.42 -25.51
N ASP A 586 -38.45 25.72 -24.73
CA ASP A 586 -38.30 24.32 -24.36
C ASP A 586 -38.42 23.39 -25.60
N ASN A 587 -37.73 22.25 -25.57
CA ASN A 587 -38.12 21.08 -26.35
C ASN A 587 -37.47 19.79 -25.81
N SER A 588 -38.26 19.00 -25.10
CA SER A 588 -38.03 17.56 -24.91
C SER A 588 -38.71 16.77 -26.04
N ASN A 589 -38.09 15.69 -26.54
CA ASN A 589 -38.78 14.46 -26.98
C ASN A 589 -37.86 13.29 -27.39
N ASN A 590 -38.46 12.10 -27.47
CA ASN A 590 -37.83 10.79 -27.68
C ASN A 590 -37.11 10.60 -29.05
N PRO A 591 -36.15 9.65 -29.12
CA PRO A 591 -35.70 9.06 -30.39
C PRO A 591 -36.75 8.13 -31.00
N THR A 592 -36.74 7.98 -32.32
CA THR A 592 -37.63 7.09 -33.10
C THR A 592 -37.03 5.71 -33.39
N GLU A 593 -37.94 4.74 -33.53
CA GLU A 593 -37.69 3.36 -33.95
C GLU A 593 -37.41 3.26 -35.47
N PHE A 594 -36.59 2.28 -35.90
CA PHE A 594 -36.59 1.81 -37.29
C PHE A 594 -36.19 0.31 -37.39
N GLN A 595 -36.79 -0.40 -38.35
CA GLN A 595 -36.73 -1.87 -38.49
C GLN A 595 -35.73 -2.35 -39.56
N LEU A 596 -35.44 -3.67 -39.58
CA LEU A 596 -35.25 -4.40 -40.85
C LEU A 596 -35.60 -5.91 -40.73
N SER A 597 -35.68 -6.60 -41.89
CA SER A 597 -36.32 -7.90 -42.12
C SER A 597 -35.78 -8.52 -43.44
N THR A 598 -35.94 -9.80 -43.85
CA THR A 598 -36.49 -11.04 -43.25
C THR A 598 -36.03 -12.28 -44.08
N HIS A 599 -36.47 -13.49 -43.67
CA HIS A 599 -36.67 -14.70 -44.53
C HIS A 599 -35.46 -15.62 -44.88
N THR A 600 -35.77 -16.74 -45.55
CA THR A 600 -35.04 -18.03 -45.67
C THR A 600 -35.22 -18.63 -47.12
N ASP A 601 -34.96 -19.88 -47.53
CA ASP A 601 -34.79 -21.20 -46.86
C ASP A 601 -34.21 -22.32 -47.78
N ALA A 602 -33.92 -23.49 -47.17
CA ALA A 602 -34.09 -24.87 -47.66
C ALA A 602 -33.32 -25.52 -48.87
N LYS A 603 -32.68 -26.67 -48.57
CA LYS A 603 -32.64 -27.98 -49.33
C LYS A 603 -31.73 -28.11 -50.59
N ASP A 604 -31.34 -29.31 -51.10
CA ASP A 604 -31.67 -30.74 -50.79
C ASP A 604 -30.45 -31.74 -50.96
N LYS A 605 -30.65 -33.06 -51.25
CA LYS A 605 -29.74 -34.22 -50.93
C LYS A 605 -28.99 -35.01 -52.05
N LEU A 606 -27.81 -35.60 -51.68
CA LEU A 606 -27.23 -36.97 -51.99
C LEU A 606 -26.89 -37.39 -53.47
N PRO A 607 -26.21 -38.54 -53.80
CA PRO A 607 -25.78 -39.74 -53.01
C PRO A 607 -24.38 -40.44 -53.28
N ASP A 608 -24.07 -41.47 -52.45
CA ASP A 608 -23.46 -42.82 -52.73
C ASP A 608 -21.92 -43.20 -52.74
N ARG A 609 -21.63 -44.34 -52.06
CA ARG A 609 -20.56 -45.41 -52.22
C ARG A 609 -19.05 -45.26 -51.85
N ALA A 610 -18.39 -46.43 -51.72
CA ALA A 610 -17.00 -46.79 -51.30
C ALA A 610 -16.47 -47.97 -52.19
N PRO A 611 -15.34 -48.76 -51.97
CA PRO A 611 -14.45 -48.95 -50.80
C PRO A 611 -12.92 -49.32 -51.06
N GLN A 612 -12.22 -49.84 -50.02
CA GLN A 612 -11.05 -50.80 -49.99
C GLN A 612 -9.54 -50.37 -50.00
N GLN A 613 -8.81 -50.77 -48.92
CA GLN A 613 -7.47 -51.46 -48.83
C GLN A 613 -6.17 -50.81 -49.39
N SER A 614 -4.91 -51.15 -49.02
CA SER A 614 -4.20 -51.86 -47.91
C SER A 614 -2.65 -51.54 -47.98
N TYR A 615 -1.61 -52.13 -47.34
CA TYR A 615 -1.35 -53.31 -46.47
C TYR A 615 -0.23 -53.04 -45.40
N ARG A 616 0.84 -53.86 -45.27
CA ARG A 616 1.92 -53.86 -44.22
C ARG A 616 3.06 -54.89 -44.56
N PRO A 617 4.07 -55.26 -43.71
CA PRO A 617 4.94 -54.53 -42.75
C PRO A 617 6.44 -55.04 -42.77
N LEU A 618 7.23 -54.66 -41.74
CA LEU A 618 8.24 -55.46 -40.97
C LEU A 618 8.58 -54.68 -39.65
N GLY A 619 9.25 -55.19 -38.60
CA GLY A 619 9.70 -56.55 -38.23
C GLY A 619 10.66 -56.54 -37.01
N GLY A 620 10.53 -57.49 -36.06
CA GLY A 620 11.36 -57.66 -34.84
C GLY A 620 10.92 -56.79 -33.65
N GLU A 621 10.41 -57.26 -32.49
CA GLU A 621 10.70 -58.42 -31.59
C GLU A 621 11.99 -58.29 -30.77
N LEU A 622 12.06 -58.62 -29.47
CA LEU A 622 11.09 -58.95 -28.38
C LEU A 622 11.84 -58.61 -27.05
N ILE A 623 11.32 -58.59 -25.80
CA ILE A 623 10.15 -59.12 -25.06
C ILE A 623 9.55 -57.90 -24.29
N GLY A 624 8.26 -57.72 -23.99
CA GLY A 624 7.30 -58.56 -23.25
C GLY A 624 7.46 -58.37 -21.72
N SER A 625 6.49 -58.60 -20.83
CA SER A 625 5.07 -59.02 -20.97
C SER A 625 4.39 -58.90 -19.59
N ASN A 626 3.08 -58.63 -19.40
CA ASN A 626 1.94 -58.25 -20.26
C ASN A 626 0.79 -57.79 -19.33
N PHE A 627 -0.14 -56.91 -19.77
CA PHE A 627 -1.61 -57.19 -19.82
C PHE A 627 -2.45 -56.00 -20.34
N ARG A 628 -2.86 -56.11 -21.63
CA ARG A 628 -4.13 -55.68 -22.28
C ARG A 628 -4.70 -54.28 -21.98
N ASP A 629 -4.63 -53.34 -22.92
CA ASP A 629 -5.49 -53.16 -24.13
C ASP A 629 -6.83 -52.44 -23.82
N HIS A 630 -7.25 -51.29 -24.39
CA HIS A 630 -7.19 -50.72 -25.77
C HIS A 630 -8.01 -51.53 -26.81
N ARG A 631 -8.81 -50.97 -27.73
CA ARG A 631 -9.33 -49.60 -28.07
C ARG A 631 -10.78 -49.83 -28.65
N VAL A 632 -11.55 -48.97 -29.33
CA VAL A 632 -11.32 -47.76 -30.16
C VAL A 632 -12.62 -46.91 -30.26
N SER A 633 -12.56 -45.77 -30.96
CA SER A 633 -13.64 -44.80 -31.24
C SER A 633 -14.74 -45.25 -32.24
N VAL A 634 -15.91 -44.58 -32.25
CA VAL A 634 -16.53 -44.00 -33.48
C VAL A 634 -17.73 -43.06 -33.19
N SER A 635 -17.79 -41.95 -33.94
CA SER A 635 -18.88 -41.02 -34.32
C SER A 635 -20.05 -40.63 -33.37
N ILE A 636 -20.40 -39.34 -33.49
CA ILE A 636 -21.67 -38.70 -33.10
C ILE A 636 -22.78 -39.06 -34.12
N HIS A 637 -24.04 -38.71 -33.80
CA HIS A 637 -25.14 -38.34 -34.72
C HIS A 637 -26.26 -39.37 -35.02
N ALA A 638 -27.09 -39.74 -34.03
CA ALA A 638 -28.38 -40.41 -34.29
C ALA A 638 -29.45 -40.35 -33.16
N GLN A 639 -30.01 -39.17 -32.79
CA GLN A 639 -31.40 -39.10 -32.25
C GLN A 639 -32.03 -37.68 -32.14
N ARG A 640 -32.25 -36.97 -33.26
CA ARG A 640 -33.22 -35.85 -33.29
C ARG A 640 -33.74 -35.54 -34.70
N GLN A 641 -34.83 -36.19 -35.13
CA GLN A 641 -35.90 -35.59 -35.97
C GLN A 641 -36.99 -36.61 -36.35
N GLN A 642 -38.18 -36.41 -35.80
CA GLN A 642 -39.52 -36.49 -36.43
C GLN A 642 -40.53 -36.33 -35.28
N LEU A 643 -41.74 -35.79 -35.45
CA LEU A 643 -42.34 -34.73 -36.27
C LEU A 643 -43.84 -34.76 -35.88
N PHE A 644 -44.55 -33.65 -36.08
CA PHE A 644 -45.99 -33.57 -35.81
C PHE A 644 -46.82 -34.52 -36.67
N SER A 645 -47.73 -35.27 -36.04
CA SER A 645 -49.16 -35.49 -36.37
C SER A 645 -49.65 -36.71 -35.56
N ILE A 646 -50.92 -36.87 -35.18
CA ILE A 646 -52.19 -36.43 -35.81
C ILE A 646 -53.12 -35.77 -34.78
N GLN A 647 -53.86 -34.75 -35.22
CA GLN A 647 -54.96 -34.13 -34.46
C GLN A 647 -56.30 -34.78 -34.88
N LYS A 648 -56.97 -35.53 -33.98
CA LYS A 648 -58.45 -35.54 -33.83
C LYS A 648 -59.02 -36.55 -32.83
N HIS A 649 -60.24 -36.22 -32.39
CA HIS A 649 -61.28 -37.05 -31.76
C HIS A 649 -61.05 -37.59 -30.34
N ASP A 650 -61.73 -36.88 -29.44
CA ASP A 650 -62.69 -37.39 -28.45
C ASP A 650 -62.28 -38.41 -27.37
N GLU A 651 -62.66 -38.00 -26.16
CA GLU A 651 -62.93 -38.74 -24.94
C GLU A 651 -63.25 -40.25 -25.17
N SER A 652 -62.76 -41.14 -24.31
CA SER A 652 -63.23 -41.17 -22.92
C SER A 652 -62.56 -42.28 -22.08
N ILE A 653 -62.89 -42.31 -20.78
CA ILE A 653 -62.62 -43.40 -19.83
C ILE A 653 -61.13 -43.69 -19.53
N ILE A 654 -60.51 -42.84 -18.70
CA ILE A 654 -59.55 -43.34 -17.69
C ILE A 654 -59.96 -42.85 -16.30
N SER A 655 -60.05 -43.82 -15.38
CA SER A 655 -60.51 -43.75 -13.98
C SER A 655 -60.26 -42.45 -13.20
N SER A 656 -61.25 -42.08 -12.37
CA SER A 656 -61.15 -41.03 -11.34
C SER A 656 -60.04 -41.29 -10.30
N ASP A 657 -59.60 -42.54 -10.12
CA ASP A 657 -58.44 -42.88 -9.28
C ASP A 657 -57.12 -42.36 -9.88
N LEU A 658 -56.98 -42.33 -11.21
CA LEU A 658 -55.82 -41.69 -11.85
C LEU A 658 -55.89 -40.18 -11.69
N ALA A 659 -57.07 -39.56 -11.86
CA ALA A 659 -57.25 -38.12 -11.62
C ALA A 659 -57.00 -37.74 -10.14
N SER A 660 -57.35 -38.61 -9.19
CA SER A 660 -57.05 -38.46 -7.76
C SER A 660 -55.54 -38.51 -7.49
N LYS A 661 -54.85 -39.54 -7.99
CA LYS A 661 -53.39 -39.69 -7.85
C LYS A 661 -52.63 -38.59 -8.56
N MET A 662 -53.06 -38.19 -9.76
CA MET A 662 -52.48 -37.05 -10.48
C MET A 662 -52.77 -35.71 -9.78
N LYS A 663 -53.90 -35.51 -9.08
CA LYS A 663 -54.09 -34.33 -8.22
C LYS A 663 -53.23 -34.36 -6.96
N SER A 664 -53.02 -35.51 -6.33
CA SER A 664 -52.09 -35.64 -5.21
C SER A 664 -50.64 -35.34 -5.64
N ILE A 665 -50.21 -35.90 -6.78
CA ILE A 665 -48.89 -35.65 -7.37
C ILE A 665 -48.77 -34.20 -7.83
N ALA A 666 -49.77 -33.64 -8.50
CA ALA A 666 -49.76 -32.24 -8.96
C ALA A 666 -49.74 -31.26 -7.79
N ASN A 667 -50.55 -31.44 -6.74
CA ASN A 667 -50.54 -30.57 -5.56
C ASN A 667 -49.19 -30.63 -4.82
N ASN A 668 -48.54 -31.80 -4.78
CA ASN A 668 -47.19 -31.94 -4.22
C ASN A 668 -46.12 -31.30 -5.12
N LEU A 669 -46.32 -31.25 -6.44
CA LEU A 669 -45.43 -30.59 -7.40
C LEU A 669 -45.66 -29.06 -7.50
N THR A 670 -46.85 -28.55 -7.19
CA THR A 670 -47.17 -27.12 -7.21
C THR A 670 -47.03 -26.42 -5.85
N THR A 671 -46.68 -27.15 -4.79
CA THR A 671 -46.47 -26.58 -3.43
C THR A 671 -45.05 -26.77 -2.89
N THR A 672 -44.06 -26.89 -3.77
CA THR A 672 -42.68 -26.50 -3.47
C THR A 672 -41.96 -26.04 -4.73
N ALA A 673 -41.84 -24.72 -4.92
CA ALA A 673 -40.70 -24.20 -5.65
C ALA A 673 -39.46 -24.53 -4.82
N ALA A 674 -38.64 -25.48 -5.27
CA ALA A 674 -37.46 -25.92 -4.55
C ALA A 674 -36.41 -24.80 -4.58
N THR A 675 -36.46 -23.91 -3.58
CA THR A 675 -35.49 -22.82 -3.39
C THR A 675 -34.10 -23.44 -3.24
N MET A 676 -33.29 -23.32 -4.29
CA MET A 676 -31.89 -23.76 -4.32
C MET A 676 -31.17 -23.22 -3.08
N PRO A 677 -30.42 -24.05 -2.34
CA PRO A 677 -29.85 -23.66 -1.06
C PRO A 677 -28.92 -22.46 -1.21
N LEU A 678 -29.06 -21.48 -0.32
CA LEU A 678 -28.21 -20.29 -0.26
C LEU A 678 -26.76 -20.70 0.00
N VAL A 679 -25.91 -20.57 -1.01
CA VAL A 679 -24.47 -20.81 -0.87
C VAL A 679 -23.74 -19.59 -0.32
N ASP A 680 -22.47 -19.74 0.03
CA ASP A 680 -21.66 -18.61 0.47
C ASP A 680 -21.17 -17.75 -0.71
N ALA A 681 -20.85 -18.34 -1.88
CA ALA A 681 -20.43 -17.58 -3.06
C ALA A 681 -20.91 -18.10 -4.42
N LEU A 682 -21.19 -17.17 -5.34
CA LEU A 682 -21.43 -17.43 -6.76
C LEU A 682 -20.20 -16.99 -7.56
N ILE A 683 -19.51 -17.95 -8.19
CA ILE A 683 -18.24 -17.73 -8.93
C ILE A 683 -18.53 -17.78 -10.42
N ILE A 684 -18.47 -16.62 -11.08
CA ILE A 684 -18.96 -16.44 -12.45
C ILE A 684 -17.80 -16.62 -13.43
N GLY A 685 -17.60 -17.85 -13.92
CA GLY A 685 -16.58 -18.20 -14.91
C GLY A 685 -15.56 -19.24 -14.39
N ALA A 686 -15.55 -20.44 -14.98
CA ALA A 686 -14.60 -21.52 -14.68
C ALA A 686 -13.21 -21.36 -15.35
N GLY A 687 -12.76 -20.11 -15.55
CA GLY A 687 -11.38 -19.81 -15.95
C GLY A 687 -10.37 -20.08 -14.81
N PRO A 688 -9.06 -19.91 -15.05
CA PRO A 688 -8.04 -20.11 -14.01
C PRO A 688 -8.26 -19.29 -12.74
N ALA A 689 -8.89 -18.11 -12.84
CA ALA A 689 -9.29 -17.30 -11.69
C ALA A 689 -10.40 -17.96 -10.86
N GLY A 690 -11.55 -18.28 -11.47
CA GLY A 690 -12.68 -18.91 -10.76
C GLY A 690 -12.35 -20.29 -10.19
N LEU A 691 -11.55 -21.09 -10.91
CA LEU A 691 -11.05 -22.38 -10.42
C LEU A 691 -10.11 -22.23 -9.21
N SER A 692 -9.25 -21.21 -9.19
CA SER A 692 -8.37 -20.95 -8.04
C SER A 692 -9.14 -20.39 -6.84
N ALA A 693 -10.12 -19.53 -7.07
CA ALA A 693 -11.04 -19.07 -6.03
C ALA A 693 -11.84 -20.23 -5.41
N ALA A 694 -12.36 -21.13 -6.25
CA ALA A 694 -13.07 -22.32 -5.82
C ALA A 694 -12.20 -23.22 -4.92
N LEU A 695 -10.91 -23.39 -5.24
CA LEU A 695 -9.95 -24.09 -4.37
C LEU A 695 -9.76 -23.39 -3.01
N ALA A 696 -9.72 -22.06 -2.98
CA ALA A 696 -9.59 -21.30 -1.73
C ALA A 696 -10.83 -21.50 -0.82
N LEU A 697 -12.05 -21.37 -1.36
CA LEU A 697 -13.29 -21.61 -0.61
C LEU A 697 -13.40 -23.07 -0.14
N ALA A 698 -13.11 -24.03 -1.04
CA ALA A 698 -13.18 -25.45 -0.74
C ALA A 698 -12.27 -25.87 0.43
N ARG A 699 -11.08 -25.27 0.53
CA ARG A 699 -10.13 -25.53 1.62
C ARG A 699 -10.57 -25.00 2.99
N GLN A 700 -11.52 -24.07 3.02
CA GLN A 700 -12.11 -23.48 4.23
C GLN A 700 -13.58 -23.89 4.41
N LEU A 701 -14.01 -24.98 3.75
CA LEU A 701 -15.35 -25.59 3.84
C LEU A 701 -16.51 -24.65 3.45
N HIS A 702 -16.24 -23.53 2.79
CA HIS A 702 -17.28 -22.63 2.32
C HIS A 702 -18.00 -23.20 1.09
N THR A 703 -19.30 -22.91 1.01
CA THR A 703 -20.15 -23.40 -0.08
C THR A 703 -20.10 -22.46 -1.28
N GLY A 704 -19.95 -23.00 -2.49
CA GLY A 704 -19.84 -22.19 -3.69
C GLY A 704 -20.26 -22.88 -4.97
N ILE A 705 -20.73 -22.09 -5.93
CA ILE A 705 -21.17 -22.55 -7.24
C ILE A 705 -20.29 -21.89 -8.30
N VAL A 706 -19.61 -22.69 -9.13
CA VAL A 706 -18.82 -22.20 -10.26
C VAL A 706 -19.62 -22.34 -11.55
N PHE A 707 -19.89 -21.23 -12.23
CA PHE A 707 -20.61 -21.19 -13.50
C PHE A 707 -19.64 -21.29 -14.68
N ASP A 708 -19.93 -22.16 -15.64
CA ASP A 708 -19.10 -22.40 -16.84
C ASP A 708 -19.92 -22.29 -18.13
N SER A 709 -19.75 -21.19 -18.86
CA SER A 709 -20.32 -21.00 -20.20
C SER A 709 -19.55 -21.74 -21.31
N SER A 710 -18.47 -22.46 -20.98
CA SER A 710 -17.52 -23.08 -21.91
C SER A 710 -16.79 -22.11 -22.86
N LEU A 711 -16.93 -20.79 -22.68
CA LEU A 711 -16.26 -19.76 -23.46
C LEU A 711 -14.98 -19.29 -22.76
N PHE A 712 -13.82 -19.70 -23.28
CA PHE A 712 -12.51 -19.36 -22.71
C PHE A 712 -11.67 -18.55 -23.70
N ARG A 713 -11.11 -17.42 -23.24
CA ARG A 713 -10.27 -16.52 -24.07
C ARG A 713 -9.11 -17.24 -24.78
N ASN A 714 -8.52 -18.25 -24.14
CA ASN A 714 -7.42 -19.03 -24.72
C ASN A 714 -7.84 -20.30 -25.49
N ALA A 715 -9.13 -20.51 -25.77
CA ALA A 715 -9.64 -21.73 -26.43
C ALA A 715 -9.12 -21.99 -27.85
N ARG A 716 -8.54 -20.97 -28.52
CA ARG A 716 -7.87 -21.14 -29.82
C ARG A 716 -6.44 -21.68 -29.70
N SER A 717 -5.78 -21.54 -28.55
CA SER A 717 -4.42 -22.06 -28.35
C SER A 717 -4.43 -23.57 -28.11
N LYS A 718 -3.40 -24.27 -28.58
CA LYS A 718 -3.15 -25.69 -28.29
C LYS A 718 -2.20 -25.93 -27.12
N HIS A 719 -1.49 -24.89 -26.70
CA HIS A 719 -0.51 -24.96 -25.62
C HIS A 719 -0.66 -23.75 -24.70
N MET A 720 -0.45 -23.95 -23.41
CA MET A 720 -0.28 -22.90 -22.41
C MET A 720 1.17 -22.91 -21.91
N HIS A 721 1.76 -21.74 -21.74
CA HIS A 721 3.16 -21.58 -21.37
C HIS A 721 3.31 -20.72 -20.11
N GLY A 722 4.47 -20.80 -19.46
CA GLY A 722 4.81 -20.03 -18.26
C GLY A 722 4.08 -20.47 -16.98
N ILE A 723 3.37 -21.61 -17.01
CA ILE A 723 2.72 -22.19 -15.82
C ILE A 723 3.53 -23.39 -15.33
N PRO A 724 4.11 -23.36 -14.11
CA PRO A 724 4.87 -24.47 -13.56
C PRO A 724 4.09 -25.80 -13.61
N THR A 725 4.74 -26.87 -14.07
CA THR A 725 4.17 -28.22 -14.33
C THR A 725 3.11 -28.32 -15.44
N TRP A 726 2.64 -27.20 -16.00
CA TRP A 726 1.62 -27.15 -17.07
C TRP A 726 2.10 -26.57 -18.40
N ASP A 727 3.37 -26.16 -18.45
CA ASP A 727 4.02 -25.68 -19.66
C ASP A 727 3.89 -26.65 -20.85
N HIS A 728 3.58 -26.10 -22.01
CA HIS A 728 3.34 -26.77 -23.29
C HIS A 728 2.16 -27.78 -23.33
N LYS A 729 1.20 -27.70 -22.39
CA LYS A 729 -0.02 -28.56 -22.38
C LYS A 729 -1.27 -27.83 -22.88
N ASP A 730 -2.32 -28.57 -23.23
CA ASP A 730 -3.59 -27.97 -23.67
C ASP A 730 -4.27 -27.21 -22.51
N PRO A 731 -4.71 -25.94 -22.70
CA PRO A 731 -5.37 -25.18 -21.65
C PRO A 731 -6.73 -25.77 -21.20
N ALA A 732 -7.34 -26.66 -21.98
CA ALA A 732 -8.52 -27.43 -21.56
C ALA A 732 -8.15 -28.53 -20.55
N ASP A 733 -7.00 -29.21 -20.72
CA ASP A 733 -6.53 -30.24 -19.78
C ASP A 733 -6.27 -29.64 -18.40
N PHE A 734 -5.71 -28.42 -18.32
CA PHE A 734 -5.54 -27.69 -17.07
C PHE A 734 -6.90 -27.46 -16.36
N ARG A 735 -7.90 -26.90 -17.07
CA ARG A 735 -9.22 -26.65 -16.50
C ARG A 735 -9.91 -27.95 -16.06
N GLY A 736 -9.86 -28.98 -16.90
CA GLY A 736 -10.43 -30.30 -16.63
C GLY A 736 -9.79 -30.96 -15.40
N ALA A 737 -8.46 -30.95 -15.30
CA ALA A 737 -7.74 -31.50 -14.16
C ALA A 737 -8.05 -30.73 -12.85
N THR A 738 -8.09 -29.40 -12.88
CA THR A 738 -8.41 -28.59 -11.69
C THR A 738 -9.87 -28.82 -11.24
N ARG A 739 -10.84 -28.84 -12.16
CA ARG A 739 -12.24 -29.17 -11.85
C ARG A 739 -12.38 -30.60 -11.29
N ALA A 740 -11.66 -31.56 -11.86
CA ALA A 740 -11.63 -32.94 -11.37
C ALA A 740 -11.02 -33.05 -9.96
N GLU A 741 -9.92 -32.34 -9.68
CA GLU A 741 -9.34 -32.31 -8.33
C GLU A 741 -10.33 -31.74 -7.31
N ILE A 742 -10.99 -30.61 -7.63
CA ILE A 742 -11.96 -29.97 -6.74
C ILE A 742 -13.08 -30.96 -6.38
N LEU A 743 -13.70 -31.59 -7.39
CA LEU A 743 -14.82 -32.51 -7.23
C LEU A 743 -14.44 -33.83 -6.54
N GLN A 744 -13.22 -34.32 -6.75
CA GLN A 744 -12.72 -35.52 -6.05
C GLN A 744 -12.47 -35.23 -4.57
N ARG A 745 -11.70 -34.17 -4.26
CA ARG A 745 -11.15 -33.92 -2.92
C ARG A 745 -12.09 -33.19 -1.97
N TYR A 746 -12.95 -32.31 -2.47
CA TYR A 746 -13.83 -31.46 -1.65
C TYR A 746 -15.31 -31.72 -2.00
N LYS A 747 -16.24 -31.20 -1.20
CA LYS A 747 -17.69 -31.49 -1.32
C LYS A 747 -18.59 -30.25 -1.16
N THR A 748 -18.02 -29.06 -0.97
CA THR A 748 -18.76 -27.81 -0.76
C THR A 748 -18.85 -26.94 -2.03
N ILE A 749 -18.11 -27.30 -3.09
CA ILE A 749 -18.16 -26.63 -4.39
C ILE A 749 -18.95 -27.49 -5.39
N SER A 750 -19.93 -26.89 -6.06
CA SER A 750 -20.56 -27.44 -7.27
C SER A 750 -20.14 -26.66 -8.52
N PHE A 751 -20.44 -27.23 -9.69
CA PHE A 751 -20.22 -26.61 -11.00
C PHE A 751 -21.53 -26.67 -11.79
N GLU A 752 -21.92 -25.55 -12.40
CA GLU A 752 -23.09 -25.44 -13.26
C GLU A 752 -22.62 -25.05 -14.67
N ASP A 753 -22.78 -25.98 -15.60
CA ASP A 753 -22.34 -25.82 -17.01
C ASP A 753 -23.35 -24.98 -17.80
N CYS A 754 -23.56 -23.73 -17.38
CA CYS A 754 -24.51 -22.79 -17.97
C CYS A 754 -23.99 -21.35 -18.02
N GLU A 755 -24.58 -20.55 -18.93
CA GLU A 755 -24.35 -19.12 -19.03
C GLU A 755 -25.27 -18.34 -18.09
N VAL A 756 -24.70 -17.42 -17.30
CA VAL A 756 -25.43 -16.47 -16.45
C VAL A 756 -25.84 -15.26 -17.28
N ALA A 757 -27.13 -14.95 -17.34
CA ALA A 757 -27.67 -13.80 -18.08
C ALA A 757 -27.78 -12.53 -17.22
N LYS A 758 -28.03 -12.70 -15.91
CA LYS A 758 -28.25 -11.60 -14.98
C LYS A 758 -27.66 -11.90 -13.60
N ILE A 759 -27.09 -10.89 -12.95
CA ILE A 759 -26.77 -10.91 -11.52
C ILE A 759 -27.35 -9.65 -10.88
N GLU A 760 -27.99 -9.80 -9.72
CA GLU A 760 -28.51 -8.66 -8.95
C GLU A 760 -28.39 -8.87 -7.44
N LYS A 761 -28.40 -7.76 -6.68
CA LYS A 761 -28.50 -7.80 -5.22
C LYS A 761 -29.98 -7.81 -4.83
N THR A 762 -30.39 -8.86 -4.11
CA THR A 762 -31.79 -9.05 -3.71
C THR A 762 -32.17 -8.13 -2.55
N ALA A 763 -33.48 -7.93 -2.33
CA ALA A 763 -33.99 -7.22 -1.16
C ALA A 763 -33.63 -7.88 0.19
N ALA A 764 -33.19 -9.15 0.19
CA ALA A 764 -32.68 -9.86 1.37
C ALA A 764 -31.17 -9.65 1.61
N GLY A 765 -30.52 -8.73 0.87
CA GLY A 765 -29.10 -8.39 1.02
C GLY A 765 -28.12 -9.35 0.36
N VAL A 766 -28.53 -10.60 0.11
CA VAL A 766 -27.79 -11.62 -0.67
C VAL A 766 -27.90 -11.37 -2.17
N PHE A 767 -27.05 -12.01 -2.98
CA PHE A 767 -27.07 -11.90 -4.43
C PHE A 767 -27.83 -13.06 -5.08
N ALA A 768 -28.42 -12.78 -6.25
CA ALA A 768 -29.01 -13.78 -7.13
C ALA A 768 -28.31 -13.75 -8.49
N ALA A 769 -28.01 -14.92 -9.05
CA ALA A 769 -27.57 -15.09 -10.43
C ALA A 769 -28.62 -15.92 -11.18
N THR A 770 -29.07 -15.42 -12.33
CA THR A 770 -30.07 -16.09 -13.18
C THR A 770 -29.41 -16.51 -14.49
N ALA A 771 -29.48 -17.81 -14.79
CA ALA A 771 -29.00 -18.41 -16.02
C ALA A 771 -29.93 -18.11 -17.22
N VAL A 772 -29.42 -18.31 -18.44
CA VAL A 772 -30.15 -18.06 -19.70
C VAL A 772 -31.46 -18.87 -19.82
N ASP A 773 -31.57 -20.01 -19.13
CA ASP A 773 -32.78 -20.84 -19.06
C ASP A 773 -33.82 -20.34 -18.03
N GLY A 774 -33.48 -19.32 -17.24
CA GLY A 774 -34.29 -18.78 -16.14
C GLY A 774 -33.98 -19.39 -14.76
N THR A 775 -33.13 -20.42 -14.67
CA THR A 775 -32.74 -21.04 -13.41
C THR A 775 -31.98 -20.01 -12.55
N THR A 776 -32.43 -19.80 -11.31
CA THR A 776 -31.89 -18.76 -10.43
C THR A 776 -31.25 -19.36 -9.17
N PHE A 777 -30.03 -18.94 -8.91
CA PHE A 777 -29.15 -19.38 -7.83
C PHE A 777 -28.92 -18.22 -6.87
N THR A 778 -28.77 -18.48 -5.56
CA THR A 778 -28.54 -17.42 -4.55
C THR A 778 -27.28 -17.65 -3.75
N GLY A 779 -26.56 -16.57 -3.43
CA GLY A 779 -25.31 -16.65 -2.66
C GLY A 779 -25.04 -15.39 -1.83
N ARG A 780 -24.35 -15.55 -0.69
CA ARG A 780 -23.96 -14.44 0.20
C ARG A 780 -22.96 -13.47 -0.46
N ARG A 781 -22.19 -13.92 -1.45
CA ARG A 781 -21.14 -13.18 -2.18
C ARG A 781 -21.14 -13.51 -3.67
N VAL A 782 -20.57 -12.63 -4.50
CA VAL A 782 -20.33 -12.85 -5.93
C VAL A 782 -18.85 -12.63 -6.25
N LEU A 783 -18.28 -13.47 -7.10
CA LEU A 783 -16.93 -13.32 -7.63
C LEU A 783 -16.96 -13.38 -9.16
N LEU A 784 -16.70 -12.24 -9.80
CA LEU A 784 -16.66 -12.08 -11.24
C LEU A 784 -15.30 -12.55 -11.79
N ALA A 785 -15.28 -13.73 -12.42
CA ALA A 785 -14.10 -14.34 -13.05
C ALA A 785 -14.30 -14.52 -14.57
N THR A 786 -15.12 -13.65 -15.18
CA THR A 786 -15.67 -13.79 -16.53
C THR A 786 -14.64 -13.56 -17.65
N GLY A 787 -13.53 -12.91 -17.33
CA GLY A 787 -12.47 -12.55 -18.28
C GLY A 787 -12.92 -11.51 -19.30
N VAL A 788 -12.22 -11.48 -20.43
CA VAL A 788 -12.45 -10.52 -21.53
C VAL A 788 -12.59 -11.22 -22.87
N THR A 789 -13.17 -10.49 -23.83
CA THR A 789 -13.12 -10.77 -25.27
C THR A 789 -12.12 -9.80 -25.90
N ASP A 790 -11.19 -10.33 -26.70
CA ASP A 790 -10.29 -9.56 -27.55
C ASP A 790 -11.04 -9.01 -28.76
N LEU A 791 -10.86 -7.71 -29.06
CA LEU A 791 -11.51 -7.03 -30.17
C LEU A 791 -10.59 -7.07 -31.40
N PRO A 792 -10.94 -7.79 -32.49
CA PRO A 792 -10.07 -7.91 -33.66
C PRO A 792 -9.92 -6.58 -34.39
N LEU A 793 -8.82 -6.42 -35.14
CA LEU A 793 -8.70 -5.34 -36.10
C LEU A 793 -9.61 -5.60 -37.31
N ASP A 794 -10.20 -4.56 -37.87
CA ASP A 794 -10.93 -4.63 -39.15
C ASP A 794 -9.95 -4.70 -40.33
N ILE A 795 -9.22 -5.81 -40.39
CA ILE A 795 -8.30 -6.17 -41.47
C ILE A 795 -8.69 -7.58 -41.93
N LYS A 796 -8.97 -7.72 -43.24
CA LYS A 796 -9.36 -9.00 -43.84
C LYS A 796 -8.35 -10.09 -43.51
N GLY A 797 -8.80 -11.20 -42.91
CA GLY A 797 -7.95 -12.33 -42.53
C GLY A 797 -7.35 -12.26 -41.13
N TYR A 798 -7.61 -11.20 -40.34
CA TYR A 798 -7.09 -11.07 -38.98
C TYR A 798 -7.59 -12.21 -38.06
N ASP A 799 -8.89 -12.53 -38.09
CA ASP A 799 -9.46 -13.53 -37.19
C ASP A 799 -8.96 -14.95 -37.49
N GLU A 800 -8.78 -15.27 -38.78
CA GLU A 800 -8.27 -16.55 -39.26
C GLU A 800 -6.80 -16.79 -38.84
N CYS A 801 -6.03 -15.72 -38.62
CA CYS A 801 -4.66 -15.75 -38.13
C CYS A 801 -4.54 -15.63 -36.60
N TRP A 802 -5.59 -15.13 -35.92
CA TRP A 802 -5.58 -14.87 -34.47
C TRP A 802 -5.41 -16.14 -33.63
N GLY A 803 -4.37 -16.15 -32.79
CA GLY A 803 -3.98 -17.31 -31.99
C GLY A 803 -3.28 -18.43 -32.77
N ARG A 804 -2.91 -18.18 -34.04
CA ARG A 804 -2.16 -19.11 -34.90
C ARG A 804 -0.83 -18.51 -35.37
N SER A 805 -0.89 -17.31 -35.93
CA SER A 805 0.28 -16.50 -36.32
C SER A 805 0.15 -15.02 -35.96
N ILE A 806 -0.96 -14.58 -35.37
CA ILE A 806 -1.05 -13.31 -34.63
C ILE A 806 -1.09 -13.61 -33.13
N TYR A 807 -0.13 -13.05 -32.39
CA TYR A 807 0.08 -13.28 -30.96
C TYR A 807 0.00 -11.98 -30.15
N HIS A 808 -0.74 -11.97 -29.04
CA HIS A 808 -0.82 -10.82 -28.14
C HIS A 808 0.21 -10.84 -26.99
N CYS A 809 0.92 -11.95 -26.82
CA CYS A 809 1.77 -12.23 -25.68
C CYS A 809 2.97 -13.08 -26.13
N LEU A 810 4.15 -12.47 -26.23
CA LEU A 810 5.40 -13.16 -26.62
C LEU A 810 6.03 -13.99 -25.48
N PHE A 811 5.36 -14.07 -24.33
CA PHE A 811 5.61 -15.06 -23.26
C PHE A 811 4.66 -16.26 -23.34
N CYS A 812 3.62 -16.19 -24.18
CA CYS A 812 2.57 -17.19 -24.33
C CYS A 812 2.73 -17.99 -25.64
N HIS A 813 3.36 -17.38 -26.64
CA HIS A 813 3.59 -17.90 -27.99
C HIS A 813 4.87 -17.27 -28.58
N GLY A 814 5.44 -17.91 -29.60
CA GLY A 814 6.52 -17.35 -30.43
C GLY A 814 7.92 -17.88 -30.09
N TYR A 815 8.08 -18.54 -28.94
CA TYR A 815 9.24 -19.41 -28.69
C TYR A 815 9.26 -20.59 -29.69
N GLU A 816 8.09 -21.05 -30.11
CA GLU A 816 7.87 -22.09 -31.12
C GLU A 816 8.36 -21.66 -32.52
N ASP A 817 8.43 -20.35 -32.78
CA ASP A 817 8.92 -19.73 -34.01
C ASP A 817 10.33 -19.11 -33.84
N ALA A 818 11.05 -19.46 -32.77
CA ALA A 818 12.42 -18.99 -32.58
C ALA A 818 13.35 -19.49 -33.71
N GLY A 819 14.23 -18.61 -34.19
CA GLY A 819 15.15 -18.87 -35.29
C GLY A 819 14.55 -18.75 -36.70
N LYS A 820 13.26 -18.43 -36.84
CA LYS A 820 12.66 -18.08 -38.14
C LYS A 820 13.25 -16.76 -38.68
N PRO A 821 13.25 -16.51 -40.01
CA PRO A 821 14.01 -15.39 -40.60
C PRO A 821 13.59 -13.99 -40.13
N SER A 822 12.30 -13.77 -39.86
CA SER A 822 11.79 -12.50 -39.35
C SER A 822 10.40 -12.65 -38.72
N SER A 823 9.99 -11.64 -37.94
CA SER A 823 8.63 -11.48 -37.38
C SER A 823 8.18 -10.03 -37.40
N GLY A 824 6.88 -9.77 -37.53
CA GLY A 824 6.34 -8.40 -37.49
C GLY A 824 5.74 -7.99 -36.15
N ILE A 825 5.59 -6.67 -35.96
CA ILE A 825 4.78 -6.04 -34.91
C ILE A 825 3.71 -5.21 -35.61
N LEU A 826 2.43 -5.38 -35.28
CA LEU A 826 1.39 -4.43 -35.71
C LEU A 826 1.35 -3.28 -34.69
N ALA A 827 1.81 -2.10 -35.09
CA ALA A 827 1.77 -0.87 -34.32
C ALA A 827 0.45 -0.11 -34.58
N ILE A 828 -0.65 -0.79 -34.29
CA ILE A 828 -2.05 -0.34 -34.49
C ILE A 828 -2.77 -0.42 -33.14
N GLY A 829 -3.74 0.47 -32.90
CA GLY A 829 -4.47 0.52 -31.62
C GLY A 829 -3.53 0.82 -30.45
N GLU A 830 -3.61 0.05 -29.36
CA GLU A 830 -2.75 0.21 -28.19
C GLU A 830 -1.24 0.08 -28.53
N ASN A 831 -0.91 -0.80 -29.48
CA ASN A 831 0.46 -0.98 -29.96
C ASN A 831 1.01 0.20 -30.77
N ALA A 832 0.18 1.17 -31.18
CA ALA A 832 0.65 2.38 -31.87
C ALA A 832 1.45 3.33 -30.97
N THR A 833 1.43 3.12 -29.65
CA THR A 833 2.25 3.88 -28.69
C THR A 833 3.74 3.56 -28.93
N PRO A 834 4.61 4.54 -29.28
CA PRO A 834 5.96 4.24 -29.77
C PRO A 834 6.84 3.41 -28.84
N ALA A 835 6.78 3.67 -27.53
CA ALA A 835 7.50 2.88 -26.53
C ALA A 835 7.00 1.43 -26.43
N VAL A 836 5.70 1.18 -26.64
CA VAL A 836 5.09 -0.17 -26.64
C VAL A 836 5.53 -0.94 -27.88
N ALA A 837 5.46 -0.32 -29.06
CA ALA A 837 5.92 -0.92 -30.31
C ALA A 837 7.40 -1.33 -30.24
N VAL A 838 8.26 -0.46 -29.71
CA VAL A 838 9.70 -0.75 -29.55
C VAL A 838 9.96 -1.78 -28.45
N ALA A 839 9.21 -1.80 -27.35
CA ALA A 839 9.34 -2.84 -26.33
C ALA A 839 8.96 -4.23 -26.89
N LEU A 840 7.85 -4.32 -27.63
CA LEU A 840 7.43 -5.56 -28.32
C LEU A 840 8.45 -5.98 -29.39
N ALA A 841 9.02 -5.03 -30.14
CA ALA A 841 10.05 -5.33 -31.13
C ALA A 841 11.34 -5.87 -30.50
N ASN A 842 11.79 -5.29 -29.38
CA ASN A 842 12.94 -5.82 -28.61
C ASN A 842 12.68 -7.21 -28.01
N SER A 843 11.42 -7.54 -27.75
CA SER A 843 10.98 -8.86 -27.27
C SER A 843 10.97 -9.88 -28.43
N ALA A 844 10.38 -9.53 -29.57
CA ALA A 844 10.40 -10.36 -30.78
C ALA A 844 11.82 -10.60 -31.32
N LYS A 845 12.74 -9.65 -31.13
CA LYS A 845 14.16 -9.75 -31.45
C LYS A 845 14.92 -10.82 -30.63
N GLN A 846 14.35 -11.34 -29.53
CA GLN A 846 14.89 -12.53 -28.85
C GLN A 846 14.55 -13.83 -29.60
N LEU A 847 13.56 -13.79 -30.50
CA LEU A 847 12.98 -14.93 -31.19
C LEU A 847 13.45 -14.97 -32.66
N THR A 848 13.45 -13.84 -33.36
CA THR A 848 13.86 -13.73 -34.78
C THR A 848 14.98 -12.70 -34.96
N PRO A 849 15.86 -12.87 -35.98
CA PRO A 849 17.01 -11.99 -36.19
C PRO A 849 16.66 -10.67 -36.91
N LYS A 850 15.40 -10.51 -37.35
CA LYS A 850 14.88 -9.29 -37.98
C LYS A 850 13.42 -9.07 -37.56
N VAL A 851 13.10 -7.85 -37.15
CA VAL A 851 11.76 -7.42 -36.78
C VAL A 851 11.30 -6.26 -37.68
N VAL A 852 10.04 -6.32 -38.14
CA VAL A 852 9.40 -5.24 -38.91
C VAL A 852 8.22 -4.67 -38.14
N ILE A 853 8.25 -3.38 -37.82
CA ILE A 853 7.15 -2.69 -37.15
C ILE A 853 6.25 -2.05 -38.21
N TYR A 854 5.05 -2.60 -38.37
CA TYR A 854 4.06 -2.14 -39.35
C TYR A 854 3.14 -1.09 -38.76
N THR A 855 3.10 0.10 -39.35
CA THR A 855 2.29 1.23 -38.89
C THR A 855 1.08 1.53 -39.79
N SER A 856 0.96 0.84 -40.94
CA SER A 856 -0.21 0.83 -41.83
C SER A 856 -0.86 2.20 -42.08
N ASN A 857 -0.22 3.00 -42.93
CA ASN A 857 -0.66 4.35 -43.32
C ASN A 857 -0.69 5.40 -42.16
N ASN A 858 0.21 5.27 -41.18
CA ASN A 858 0.43 6.23 -40.11
C ASN A 858 1.91 6.65 -40.01
N LEU A 859 2.32 7.58 -40.90
CA LEU A 859 3.69 8.11 -40.97
C LEU A 859 4.15 8.78 -39.65
N THR A 860 3.23 9.38 -38.90
CA THR A 860 3.53 10.04 -37.62
C THR A 860 4.01 9.00 -36.61
N VAL A 861 3.27 7.92 -36.42
CA VAL A 861 3.66 6.79 -35.56
C VAL A 861 4.94 6.12 -36.07
N GLN A 862 5.10 5.95 -37.40
CA GLN A 862 6.35 5.42 -37.97
C GLN A 862 7.57 6.25 -37.58
N SER A 863 7.45 7.58 -37.65
CA SER A 863 8.54 8.51 -37.37
C SER A 863 8.92 8.47 -35.88
N SER A 864 7.93 8.58 -34.99
CA SER A 864 8.16 8.51 -33.54
C SER A 864 8.66 7.15 -33.06
N ILE A 865 8.36 6.05 -33.77
CA ILE A 865 8.96 4.73 -33.51
C ILE A 865 10.40 4.68 -34.00
N ALA A 866 10.70 5.23 -35.17
CA ALA A 866 12.05 5.23 -35.74
C ALA A 866 13.05 6.01 -34.87
N GLU A 867 12.62 7.11 -34.24
CA GLU A 867 13.42 7.89 -33.29
C GLU A 867 13.82 7.11 -32.02
N LEU A 868 13.03 6.08 -31.64
CA LEU A 868 13.28 5.23 -30.47
C LEU A 868 14.05 3.93 -30.80
N ILE A 869 14.24 3.61 -32.08
CA ILE A 869 15.12 2.52 -32.51
C ILE A 869 16.57 3.00 -32.35
N ARG A 870 17.44 2.15 -31.78
CA ARG A 870 18.85 2.52 -31.56
C ARG A 870 19.53 2.79 -32.92
N PRO A 871 20.27 3.89 -33.12
CA PRO A 871 20.75 4.31 -34.46
C PRO A 871 21.61 3.32 -35.26
N ASN A 872 22.17 2.28 -34.62
CA ASN A 872 22.97 1.24 -35.26
C ASN A 872 22.27 -0.14 -35.30
N ASP A 873 20.99 -0.22 -34.92
CA ASP A 873 20.26 -1.49 -34.78
C ASP A 873 19.48 -1.84 -36.05
N THR A 874 20.19 -2.34 -37.06
CA THR A 874 19.62 -2.74 -38.35
C THR A 874 18.72 -3.98 -38.29
N SER A 875 18.51 -4.58 -37.11
CA SER A 875 17.60 -5.72 -36.95
C SER A 875 16.15 -5.32 -36.72
N ILE A 876 15.88 -4.07 -36.29
CA ILE A 876 14.52 -3.55 -36.16
C ILE A 876 14.30 -2.51 -37.26
N THR A 877 13.24 -2.68 -38.03
CA THR A 877 12.87 -1.82 -39.17
C THR A 877 11.41 -1.42 -39.08
N THR A 878 10.99 -0.35 -39.79
CA THR A 878 9.60 0.10 -39.81
C THR A 878 9.05 0.10 -41.24
N ASP A 879 7.76 -0.17 -41.39
CA ASP A 879 7.07 -0.18 -42.69
C ASP A 879 5.68 0.44 -42.54
N ASN A 880 5.38 1.42 -43.39
CA ASN A 880 4.14 2.19 -43.33
C ASN A 880 3.18 1.91 -44.49
N ARG A 881 3.48 0.94 -45.35
CA ARG A 881 2.52 0.51 -46.39
C ARG A 881 1.21 0.06 -45.73
N GLU A 882 0.09 0.52 -46.28
CA GLU A 882 -1.25 0.21 -45.76
C GLU A 882 -1.55 -1.29 -45.93
N ILE A 883 -1.87 -1.99 -44.83
CA ILE A 883 -2.20 -3.41 -44.85
C ILE A 883 -3.68 -3.57 -45.21
N THR A 884 -3.97 -4.24 -46.33
CA THR A 884 -5.35 -4.48 -46.81
C THR A 884 -5.84 -5.90 -46.53
N ALA A 885 -4.92 -6.86 -46.38
CA ALA A 885 -5.24 -8.21 -45.97
C ALA A 885 -4.07 -8.91 -45.27
N LEU A 886 -4.41 -9.85 -44.39
CA LEU A 886 -3.51 -10.82 -43.77
C LEU A 886 -3.91 -12.21 -44.29
N THR A 887 -2.94 -13.06 -44.58
CA THR A 887 -3.20 -14.45 -45.01
C THR A 887 -2.34 -15.40 -44.19
N LEU A 888 -2.98 -16.38 -43.56
CA LEU A 888 -2.28 -17.41 -42.81
C LEU A 888 -1.49 -18.32 -43.77
N GLY A 889 -0.21 -18.57 -43.46
CA GLY A 889 0.64 -19.40 -44.29
C GLY A 889 0.30 -20.90 -44.27
N ALA A 890 1.04 -21.65 -45.09
CA ALA A 890 0.81 -23.08 -45.27
C ALA A 890 0.89 -23.86 -43.93
N GLU A 891 0.03 -24.88 -43.81
CA GLU A 891 -0.18 -25.68 -42.58
C GLU A 891 -0.58 -24.89 -41.33
N GLY A 892 -0.78 -23.56 -41.45
CA GLY A 892 -1.05 -22.66 -40.33
C GLY A 892 0.20 -22.02 -39.72
N THR A 893 1.34 -22.05 -40.42
CA THR A 893 2.60 -21.44 -39.99
C THR A 893 2.94 -20.24 -40.88
N GLY A 894 3.50 -19.18 -40.31
CA GLY A 894 3.77 -17.95 -41.05
C GLY A 894 2.52 -17.10 -41.34
N ILE A 895 2.75 -15.88 -41.81
CA ILE A 895 1.71 -14.92 -42.17
C ILE A 895 2.19 -14.01 -43.30
N THR A 896 1.37 -13.92 -44.36
CA THR A 896 1.61 -13.03 -45.49
C THR A 896 0.77 -11.77 -45.32
N LEU A 897 1.42 -10.60 -45.32
CA LEU A 897 0.77 -9.30 -45.35
C LEU A 897 0.60 -8.87 -46.81
N THR A 898 -0.58 -8.35 -47.16
CA THR A 898 -0.85 -7.75 -48.48
C THR A 898 -1.07 -6.26 -48.31
N PHE A 899 -0.37 -5.46 -49.11
CA PHE A 899 -0.42 -4.00 -49.03
C PHE A 899 -1.30 -3.37 -50.11
N ALA A 900 -1.73 -2.12 -49.90
CA ALA A 900 -2.60 -1.40 -50.85
C ALA A 900 -1.96 -1.13 -52.23
N ASP A 901 -0.63 -1.20 -52.34
CA ASP A 901 0.10 -1.14 -53.62
C ASP A 901 0.15 -2.49 -54.37
N GLY A 902 -0.46 -3.54 -53.81
CA GLY A 902 -0.45 -4.90 -54.36
C GLY A 902 0.81 -5.71 -54.06
N SER A 903 1.79 -5.15 -53.34
CA SER A 903 2.96 -5.89 -52.86
C SER A 903 2.65 -6.68 -51.58
N THR A 904 3.57 -7.57 -51.20
CA THR A 904 3.43 -8.41 -50.00
C THR A 904 4.68 -8.39 -49.11
N ALA A 905 4.54 -8.91 -47.90
CA ALA A 905 5.63 -9.33 -47.03
C ALA A 905 5.27 -10.67 -46.36
N GLU A 906 6.27 -11.47 -45.98
CA GLU A 906 6.08 -12.72 -45.24
C GLU A 906 6.83 -12.64 -43.92
N GLU A 907 6.17 -12.99 -42.83
CA GLU A 907 6.71 -12.98 -41.47
C GLU A 907 6.36 -14.29 -40.77
N ALA A 908 7.14 -14.72 -39.76
CA ALA A 908 6.83 -15.95 -39.00
C ALA A 908 5.54 -15.80 -38.18
N PHE A 909 5.40 -14.65 -37.52
CA PHE A 909 4.23 -14.23 -36.76
C PHE A 909 4.13 -12.70 -36.74
N LEU A 910 2.98 -12.18 -36.34
CA LEU A 910 2.76 -10.78 -35.99
C LEU A 910 2.44 -10.65 -34.50
N ALA A 911 3.15 -9.77 -33.78
CA ALA A 911 2.78 -9.37 -32.44
C ALA A 911 1.71 -8.26 -32.50
N HIS A 912 0.53 -8.50 -31.91
CA HIS A 912 -0.53 -7.51 -31.79
C HIS A 912 -1.33 -7.69 -30.49
N LYS A 913 -1.36 -6.64 -29.65
CA LYS A 913 -2.26 -6.58 -28.48
C LYS A 913 -3.54 -5.82 -28.90
N PRO A 914 -4.66 -6.51 -29.16
CA PRO A 914 -5.95 -5.85 -29.37
C PRO A 914 -6.47 -5.21 -28.08
N ALA A 915 -7.36 -4.23 -28.25
CA ALA A 915 -8.20 -3.76 -27.15
C ALA A 915 -9.12 -4.90 -26.66
N THR A 916 -9.52 -4.85 -25.40
CA THR A 916 -10.31 -5.91 -24.76
C THR A 916 -11.58 -5.38 -24.12
N LYS A 917 -12.66 -6.16 -24.17
CA LYS A 917 -13.94 -5.86 -23.50
C LYS A 917 -14.24 -6.89 -22.43
N ILE A 918 -14.63 -6.47 -21.22
CA ILE A 918 -15.08 -7.37 -20.15
C ILE A 918 -16.29 -8.21 -20.57
N ASN A 919 -16.32 -9.47 -20.15
CA ASN A 919 -17.35 -10.42 -20.54
C ASN A 919 -18.61 -10.32 -19.65
N GLY A 920 -19.76 -10.24 -20.31
CA GLY A 920 -21.09 -10.21 -19.70
C GLY A 920 -21.55 -8.83 -19.20
N PRO A 921 -22.85 -8.66 -18.89
CA PRO A 921 -23.43 -7.38 -18.46
C PRO A 921 -23.20 -7.06 -16.97
N PHE A 922 -22.57 -7.97 -16.21
CA PHE A 922 -22.63 -8.00 -14.75
C PHE A 922 -22.05 -6.77 -14.06
N ALA A 923 -21.00 -6.17 -14.62
CA ALA A 923 -20.39 -4.97 -14.06
C ALA A 923 -21.39 -3.79 -14.04
N GLN A 924 -22.15 -3.63 -15.14
CA GLN A 924 -23.21 -2.63 -15.24
C GLN A 924 -24.42 -3.00 -14.35
N GLN A 925 -24.82 -4.28 -14.33
CA GLN A 925 -25.98 -4.75 -13.53
C GLN A 925 -25.76 -4.59 -12.02
N LEU A 926 -24.52 -4.77 -11.55
CA LEU A 926 -24.13 -4.60 -10.15
C LEU A 926 -23.67 -3.17 -9.82
N ALA A 927 -23.50 -2.31 -10.83
CA ALA A 927 -22.91 -0.96 -10.72
C ALA A 927 -21.52 -0.95 -10.03
N VAL A 928 -20.65 -1.90 -10.39
CA VAL A 928 -19.24 -1.85 -9.97
C VAL A 928 -18.47 -0.83 -10.81
N GLU A 929 -17.49 -0.17 -10.20
CA GLU A 929 -16.62 0.78 -10.89
C GLU A 929 -15.72 0.08 -11.91
N LEU A 930 -15.42 0.79 -13.00
CA LEU A 930 -14.43 0.39 -14.00
C LEU A 930 -13.28 1.38 -13.99
N THR A 931 -12.07 0.85 -14.13
CA THR A 931 -10.85 1.63 -14.42
C THR A 931 -10.99 2.39 -15.76
N PRO A 932 -10.17 3.44 -16.00
CA PRO A 932 -10.20 4.19 -17.27
C PRO A 932 -9.96 3.36 -18.54
N VAL A 933 -9.42 2.14 -18.41
CA VAL A 933 -9.18 1.19 -19.52
C VAL A 933 -10.30 0.14 -19.68
N GLY A 934 -11.37 0.22 -18.89
CA GLY A 934 -12.56 -0.64 -19.00
C GLY A 934 -12.52 -1.95 -18.20
N ASP A 935 -11.42 -2.25 -17.50
CA ASP A 935 -11.34 -3.35 -16.54
C ASP A 935 -12.06 -2.99 -15.22
N ILE A 936 -12.64 -3.98 -14.54
CA ILE A 936 -13.29 -3.81 -13.23
C ILE A 936 -12.28 -3.28 -12.21
N GLN A 937 -12.63 -2.19 -11.54
CA GLN A 937 -11.84 -1.60 -10.46
C GLN A 937 -11.94 -2.44 -9.19
N ILE A 938 -10.80 -2.75 -8.59
CA ILE A 938 -10.68 -3.60 -7.41
C ILE A 938 -9.69 -3.02 -6.38
N ALA A 939 -9.97 -3.27 -5.11
CA ALA A 939 -9.07 -3.00 -4.00
C ALA A 939 -8.10 -4.19 -3.80
N PRO A 940 -6.76 -3.96 -3.87
CA PRO A 940 -5.78 -4.92 -3.37
C PRO A 940 -5.89 -5.11 -1.84
N PRO A 941 -5.42 -6.23 -1.28
CA PRO A 941 -4.90 -7.42 -1.96
C PRO A 941 -6.01 -8.40 -2.40
N PHE A 942 -7.25 -8.21 -1.94
CA PHE A 942 -8.30 -9.24 -2.00
C PHE A 942 -9.27 -9.13 -3.19
N GLY A 943 -9.10 -8.18 -4.11
CA GLY A 943 -9.91 -8.14 -5.34
C GLY A 943 -11.38 -7.76 -5.12
N GLN A 944 -11.70 -7.09 -4.01
CA GLN A 944 -13.06 -6.59 -3.75
C GLN A 944 -13.34 -5.38 -4.67
N THR A 945 -14.53 -5.30 -5.24
CA THR A 945 -14.97 -4.13 -6.04
C THR A 945 -15.52 -3.01 -5.15
N SER A 946 -15.92 -1.89 -5.75
CA SER A 946 -16.64 -0.80 -5.06
C SER A 946 -17.97 -1.25 -4.40
N VAL A 947 -18.51 -2.41 -4.77
CA VAL A 947 -19.77 -2.94 -4.23
C VAL A 947 -19.48 -4.02 -3.17
N LYS A 948 -19.77 -3.71 -1.89
CA LYS A 948 -19.54 -4.66 -0.78
C LYS A 948 -20.24 -6.01 -1.04
N GLY A 949 -19.43 -7.07 -0.99
CA GLY A 949 -19.81 -8.45 -1.24
C GLY A 949 -19.62 -8.93 -2.69
N VAL A 950 -19.18 -8.06 -3.59
CA VAL A 950 -18.78 -8.38 -4.96
C VAL A 950 -17.26 -8.27 -5.11
N TYR A 951 -16.66 -9.32 -5.67
CA TYR A 951 -15.24 -9.46 -5.93
C TYR A 951 -15.01 -9.68 -7.44
N ALA A 952 -13.81 -9.40 -7.95
CA ALA A 952 -13.44 -9.69 -9.34
C ALA A 952 -11.99 -10.17 -9.46
N ALA A 953 -11.72 -11.10 -10.38
CA ALA A 953 -10.40 -11.74 -10.50
C ALA A 953 -10.06 -12.20 -11.93
N GLY A 954 -8.78 -12.09 -12.28
CA GLY A 954 -8.27 -12.41 -13.62
C GLY A 954 -8.57 -11.32 -14.64
N ASP A 955 -8.58 -11.69 -15.92
CA ASP A 955 -8.53 -10.76 -17.05
C ASP A 955 -9.58 -9.64 -17.05
N CYS A 956 -10.74 -9.82 -16.39
CA CYS A 956 -11.78 -8.79 -16.26
C CYS A 956 -11.46 -7.68 -15.25
N ALA A 957 -10.40 -7.82 -14.44
CA ALA A 957 -10.08 -6.93 -13.32
C ALA A 957 -8.57 -6.58 -13.24
N THR A 958 -7.81 -6.74 -14.33
CA THR A 958 -6.40 -6.34 -14.39
C THR A 958 -5.91 -6.13 -15.82
N MET A 959 -4.98 -5.18 -16.00
CA MET A 959 -4.22 -5.04 -17.26
C MET A 959 -3.23 -6.20 -17.49
N ILE A 960 -2.81 -6.93 -16.44
CA ILE A 960 -1.85 -8.03 -16.52
C ILE A 960 -2.59 -9.35 -16.84
N LYS A 961 -3.20 -9.40 -18.03
CA LYS A 961 -4.10 -10.48 -18.48
C LYS A 961 -3.35 -11.77 -18.83
N SER A 962 -2.94 -12.53 -17.82
CA SER A 962 -2.19 -13.78 -17.94
C SER A 962 -2.73 -14.89 -17.02
N ALA A 963 -2.50 -16.16 -17.38
CA ALA A 963 -3.02 -17.28 -16.62
C ALA A 963 -2.43 -17.41 -15.19
N MET A 964 -1.16 -17.04 -14.97
CA MET A 964 -0.59 -16.96 -13.60
C MET A 964 -1.26 -15.86 -12.79
N GLN A 965 -1.40 -14.65 -13.35
CA GLN A 965 -2.06 -13.54 -12.66
C GLN A 965 -3.52 -13.87 -12.33
N ALA A 966 -4.24 -14.50 -13.26
CA ALA A 966 -5.59 -14.96 -13.04
C ALA A 966 -5.71 -15.95 -11.88
N MET A 967 -4.83 -16.96 -11.79
CA MET A 967 -4.80 -17.87 -10.64
C MET A 967 -4.45 -17.16 -9.32
N HIS A 968 -3.46 -16.26 -9.34
CA HIS A 968 -3.06 -15.49 -8.15
C HIS A 968 -4.23 -14.63 -7.63
N MET A 969 -4.86 -13.83 -8.49
CA MET A 969 -6.03 -13.03 -8.14
C MET A 969 -7.22 -13.90 -7.71
N GLY A 970 -7.42 -15.05 -8.35
CA GLY A 970 -8.46 -16.01 -7.99
C GLY A 970 -8.31 -16.53 -6.56
N MET A 971 -7.10 -16.99 -6.20
CA MET A 971 -6.78 -17.41 -4.83
C MET A 971 -7.06 -16.29 -3.81
N PHE A 972 -6.56 -15.07 -4.06
CA PHE A 972 -6.71 -13.95 -3.12
C PHE A 972 -8.16 -13.44 -3.03
N ALA A 973 -8.92 -13.41 -4.13
CA ALA A 973 -10.35 -13.09 -4.10
C ALA A 973 -11.16 -14.17 -3.38
N GLY A 974 -10.81 -15.45 -3.54
CA GLY A 974 -11.37 -16.53 -2.74
C GLY A 974 -11.07 -16.40 -1.25
N VAL A 975 -9.85 -16.02 -0.87
CA VAL A 975 -9.48 -15.71 0.53
C VAL A 975 -10.24 -14.49 1.08
N GLY A 976 -10.38 -13.43 0.28
CA GLY A 976 -11.17 -12.25 0.65
C GLY A 976 -12.63 -12.59 0.94
N VAL A 977 -13.27 -13.33 0.02
CA VAL A 977 -14.61 -13.88 0.18
C VAL A 977 -14.71 -14.69 1.49
N VAL A 978 -13.75 -15.59 1.76
CA VAL A 978 -13.73 -16.39 2.99
C VAL A 978 -13.64 -15.52 4.25
N HIS A 979 -12.73 -14.55 4.31
CA HIS A 979 -12.58 -13.67 5.47
C HIS A 979 -13.85 -12.84 5.73
N ASP A 980 -14.44 -12.27 4.69
CA ASP A 980 -15.68 -11.47 4.74
C ASP A 980 -16.89 -12.33 5.19
N LEU A 981 -16.97 -13.58 4.73
CA LEU A 981 -17.99 -14.55 5.17
C LEU A 981 -17.82 -15.03 6.62
N GLN A 982 -16.59 -15.07 7.12
CA GLN A 982 -16.25 -15.49 8.50
C GLN A 982 -16.37 -14.34 9.50
N ALA A 983 -16.15 -13.09 9.07
CA ALA A 983 -16.41 -11.89 9.86
C ALA A 983 -17.91 -11.69 10.18
N GLU A 984 -18.82 -12.22 9.36
CA GLU A 984 -20.26 -12.33 9.66
C GLU A 984 -20.59 -13.37 10.76
N GLY A 985 -19.60 -14.10 11.27
CA GLY A 985 -19.72 -15.07 12.36
C GLY A 985 -19.74 -16.54 11.90
N PRO A 986 -19.40 -17.50 12.79
CA PRO A 986 -19.32 -18.90 12.44
C PRO A 986 -20.71 -19.53 12.21
N LYS A 987 -20.87 -20.18 11.05
CA LYS A 987 -21.86 -21.25 10.88
C LYS A 987 -21.32 -22.52 11.55
N LEU A 988 -22.09 -23.10 12.48
CA LEU A 988 -21.93 -24.49 12.94
C LEU A 988 -22.85 -25.42 12.13
#